data_AF-A0A6I3IA80-F1
#
_entry.id   AF-A0A6I3IA80-F1
#
_cell.length_a   1.000
_cell.length_b   1.000
_cell.length_c   1.000
_cell.angle_alpha   90.00
_cell.angle_beta   90.00
_cell.angle_gamma   90.00
#
_symmetry.space_group_name_H-M   'P 1'
#
loop_
_entity.id
_entity.type
_entity.pdbx_description
1 polymer ?
#
loop_
_entity_poly.entity_id
_entity_poly.type
_entity_poly.pdbx_seq_one_letter_code
_entity_poly.pdbx_strand_id
1 'polypeptide(L)'
;MRDSFVGLDQAGATARQLAANGTPVAVRWFDGGHDGGTEPNDAETLIPWFQRYLTDQGRQQAGGDLRAGMPLPAFSAPLAAQGGDREVRLAAPPRLDQAAAGATRVALAPAAGQGSAAGPGSADGAAGAGSGRGPARLLSPPGGDPAAMSNLGALGGALGGESSSRSGDAGSGGSGGSGGSGGSGGSGVVDLAATAAYSLAALPGQHAAFDTAQLTDRLDVVGAPRVRLRLTSTARDATVFVSLWRVTPSGPVSPRSQVVPVRVATTPGVPVEVDVALPAGTYAMAAGSRWRVLVSSTDAGFAAPTDARAYAVELADAGLALPVVPAEAVTDPRAGGGGIRSVDREVGWAASGLAALVLAVSVLAALAAWRRRRGDRRDTRAEDADVPLAVDHLVKTYKDGHRAVDDVSWRAEAGQVVGLLGPNGAGKTTTMRMLVGLIRPDSGAVHVLGQPVHAGSPVLDRVGALIEGPGFLPHLTGRQNLDAYWRATGRDPSEAHIDEALDVAALGDALDRPVRTYSQGMRQRLGIAQAMLGRPEVLLLDEPTNGLDPPQIAAMRPILLDYARTGRTVVVSSHLLSEVEQTCTHVVVMHRGRVVTAGSVTDLTSGDGTTVVTLGPGCDPAAVEDAVRSGRLGPSLHELRLDRHAHTLTLVSDAPRGEIVAAVVAAGGDVDSVAPRRRLEEVFLGVIGGDQPDERTRMDSLRQVRAR
;
A
#
# COMPACT_ATOMS: atom_id res chain seq x y z
N MET A 1 19.72 11.52 14.23
CA MET A 1 20.89 10.89 14.86
C MET A 1 22.12 11.45 14.18
N ARG A 2 23.05 12.06 14.92
CA ARG A 2 24.28 12.67 14.37
C ARG A 2 25.38 11.62 14.43
N ASP A 3 25.48 10.81 13.40
CA ASP A 3 26.32 9.62 13.43
C ASP A 3 27.73 9.90 12.89
N SER A 4 28.59 10.36 13.80
CA SER A 4 30.03 10.16 13.74
C SER A 4 30.57 10.28 15.15
N PHE A 5 30.88 9.13 15.75
CA PHE A 5 31.42 9.03 17.11
C PHE A 5 32.82 9.67 17.25
N VAL A 6 33.48 10.00 16.13
CA VAL A 6 34.82 10.61 16.09
C VAL A 6 34.84 11.66 14.97
N GLY A 7 35.08 12.93 15.31
CA GLY A 7 35.20 14.02 14.34
C GLY A 7 36.48 13.93 13.48
N LEU A 8 36.50 14.64 12.34
CA LEU A 8 37.69 14.73 11.45
C LEU A 8 38.95 15.18 12.21
N ASP A 9 38.79 16.07 13.18
CA ASP A 9 39.83 16.56 14.07
C ASP A 9 40.39 15.47 15.01
N GLN A 10 39.50 14.68 15.62
CA GLN A 10 39.86 13.61 16.56
C GLN A 10 40.56 12.44 15.85
N ALA A 11 40.03 11.98 14.71
CA ALA A 11 40.67 10.91 13.93
C ALA A 11 42.06 11.32 13.42
N GLY A 12 42.24 12.60 13.05
CA GLY A 12 43.55 13.15 12.73
C GLY A 12 44.51 13.14 13.92
N ALA A 13 44.04 13.47 15.13
CA ALA A 13 44.85 13.44 16.34
C ALA A 13 45.26 12.02 16.75
N THR A 14 44.34 11.04 16.66
CA THR A 14 44.62 9.62 16.92
C THR A 14 45.71 9.08 15.99
N ALA A 15 45.62 9.38 14.68
CA ALA A 15 46.63 8.94 13.73
C ALA A 15 48.01 9.53 14.02
N ARG A 16 48.09 10.79 14.47
CA ARG A 16 49.36 11.40 14.89
C ARG A 16 49.97 10.70 16.09
N GLN A 17 49.16 10.36 17.10
CA GLN A 17 49.63 9.60 18.27
C GLN A 17 50.13 8.21 17.88
N LEU A 18 49.40 7.50 17.01
CA LEU A 18 49.83 6.19 16.50
C LEU A 18 51.16 6.29 15.73
N ALA A 19 51.30 7.28 14.85
CA ALA A 19 52.53 7.51 14.10
C ALA A 19 53.71 7.85 15.01
N ALA A 20 53.50 8.66 16.05
CA ALA A 20 54.52 9.04 17.02
C ALA A 20 55.05 7.85 17.83
N ASN A 21 54.23 6.82 18.05
CA ASN A 21 54.61 5.57 18.70
C ASN A 21 55.31 4.56 17.76
N GLY A 22 55.67 4.98 16.54
CA GLY A 22 56.32 4.13 15.55
C GLY A 22 55.38 3.22 14.77
N THR A 23 54.07 3.25 15.04
CA THR A 23 53.08 2.44 14.33
C THR A 23 52.91 2.95 12.90
N PRO A 24 52.99 2.08 11.87
CA PRO A 24 52.64 2.44 10.51
C PRO A 24 51.14 2.75 10.43
N VAL A 25 50.79 4.01 10.15
CA VAL A 25 49.41 4.46 10.05
C VAL A 25 49.24 5.38 8.85
N ALA A 26 48.15 5.20 8.10
CA ALA A 26 47.71 6.08 7.03
C ALA A 26 46.22 6.37 7.23
N VAL A 27 45.81 7.62 7.04
CA VAL A 27 44.41 8.05 7.20
C VAL A 27 43.84 8.39 5.84
N ARG A 28 42.75 7.75 5.46
CA ARG A 28 41.94 8.11 4.30
C ARG A 28 40.66 8.77 4.77
N TRP A 29 40.29 9.85 4.11
CA TRP A 29 39.02 10.55 4.33
C TRP A 29 38.14 10.34 3.10
N PHE A 30 36.85 10.06 3.30
CA PHE A 30 35.84 9.95 2.23
C PHE A 30 34.51 10.51 2.74
N ASP A 31 33.60 10.82 1.82
CA ASP A 31 32.25 11.27 2.15
C ASP A 31 31.33 10.04 2.32
N GLY A 32 30.97 9.70 3.56
CA GLY A 32 30.14 8.52 3.85
C GLY A 32 29.83 8.36 5.34
N GLY A 33 28.58 7.99 5.63
CA GLY A 33 28.09 7.63 6.97
C GLY A 33 27.15 6.42 6.89
N HIS A 34 26.55 6.02 8.02
CA HIS A 34 25.66 4.83 8.11
C HIS A 34 24.50 4.87 7.08
N ASP A 35 24.14 6.06 6.61
CA ASP A 35 22.94 6.33 5.80
C ASP A 35 23.25 6.52 4.29
N GLY A 36 24.50 6.33 3.86
CA GLY A 36 24.91 6.36 2.45
C GLY A 36 25.96 7.41 2.08
N GLY A 37 26.69 7.10 1.01
CA GLY A 37 27.77 7.85 0.38
C GLY A 37 28.33 6.99 -0.77
N THR A 38 29.04 7.59 -1.73
CA THR A 38 29.79 6.81 -2.73
C THR A 38 31.03 6.25 -2.02
N GLU A 39 30.95 5.01 -1.54
CA GLU A 39 32.15 4.30 -1.07
C GLU A 39 33.15 4.25 -2.23
N PRO A 40 34.38 4.79 -2.05
CA PRO A 40 35.40 4.65 -3.08
C PRO A 40 35.65 3.17 -3.35
N ASN A 41 36.02 2.81 -4.59
CA ASN A 41 36.40 1.43 -4.91
C ASN A 41 37.65 1.04 -4.10
N ASP A 42 37.42 0.40 -2.95
CA ASP A 42 38.38 0.19 -1.88
C ASP A 42 39.51 -0.79 -2.25
N ALA A 43 39.28 -1.61 -3.28
CA ALA A 43 40.20 -2.64 -3.72
C ALA A 43 41.53 -2.09 -4.25
N GLU A 44 41.55 -0.91 -4.89
CA GLU A 44 42.75 -0.40 -5.57
C GLU A 44 43.77 0.25 -4.63
N THR A 45 43.37 0.61 -3.40
CA THR A 45 44.24 1.32 -2.44
C THR A 45 44.41 0.59 -1.10
N LEU A 46 43.38 -0.08 -0.58
CA LEU A 46 43.49 -0.81 0.69
C LEU A 46 44.21 -2.15 0.53
N ILE A 47 43.93 -2.90 -0.54
CA ILE A 47 44.54 -4.22 -0.76
C ILE A 47 46.07 -4.11 -0.91
N PRO A 48 46.63 -3.19 -1.72
CA PRO A 48 48.09 -3.02 -1.80
C PRO A 48 48.72 -2.60 -0.46
N TRP A 49 48.03 -1.77 0.34
CA TRP A 49 48.52 -1.34 1.66
C TRP A 49 48.63 -2.53 2.62
N PHE A 50 47.58 -3.34 2.75
CA PHE A 50 47.60 -4.52 3.61
C PHE A 50 48.56 -5.60 3.09
N GLN A 51 48.63 -5.82 1.78
CA GLN A 51 49.57 -6.78 1.20
C GLN A 51 51.03 -6.43 1.56
N ARG A 52 51.40 -5.15 1.57
CA ARG A 52 52.77 -4.71 1.88
C ARG A 52 53.21 -5.00 3.32
N TYR A 53 52.28 -4.92 4.29
CA TYR A 53 52.59 -5.14 5.71
C TYR A 53 52.29 -6.57 6.19
N LEU A 54 51.26 -7.21 5.65
CA LEU A 54 50.79 -8.52 6.10
C LEU A 54 51.42 -9.70 5.35
N THR A 55 51.98 -9.50 4.15
CA THR A 55 52.58 -10.60 3.37
C THR A 55 54.10 -10.51 3.29
N ASP A 56 54.77 -11.67 3.27
CA ASP A 56 56.23 -11.72 3.12
C ASP A 56 56.69 -11.21 1.74
N GLN A 57 55.92 -11.48 0.68
CA GLN A 57 56.17 -10.93 -0.66
C GLN A 57 56.11 -9.39 -0.67
N GLY A 58 55.10 -8.81 -0.02
CA GLY A 58 54.95 -7.36 0.09
C GLY A 58 56.09 -6.70 0.87
N ARG A 59 56.54 -7.32 1.97
CA ARG A 59 57.70 -6.85 2.75
C ARG A 59 59.01 -6.93 1.96
N GLN A 60 59.20 -7.97 1.15
CA GLN A 60 60.38 -8.13 0.30
C GLN A 60 60.42 -7.10 -0.85
N GLN A 61 59.28 -6.83 -1.49
CA GLN A 61 59.18 -5.81 -2.54
C GLN A 61 59.39 -4.38 -2.01
N ALA A 62 59.10 -4.15 -0.73
CA ALA A 62 59.25 -2.85 -0.08
C ALA A 62 60.68 -2.49 0.32
N GLY A 63 61.54 -3.49 0.51
CA GLY A 63 62.88 -3.29 1.06
C GLY A 63 62.86 -2.85 2.53
N GLY A 64 63.96 -2.20 2.96
CA GLY A 64 64.14 -1.74 4.35
C GLY A 64 63.28 -0.54 4.76
N ASP A 65 62.71 0.19 3.79
CA ASP A 65 61.79 1.30 4.04
C ASP A 65 60.38 0.97 3.52
N LEU A 66 59.57 0.43 4.44
CA LEU A 66 58.20 0.04 4.14
C LEU A 66 57.32 1.22 3.69
N ARG A 67 57.74 2.47 3.88
CA ARG A 67 56.97 3.69 3.55
C ARG A 67 57.30 4.27 2.17
N ALA A 68 58.43 3.92 1.56
CA ALA A 68 58.86 4.51 0.29
C ALA A 68 57.99 4.08 -0.91
N GLY A 69 57.56 5.05 -1.72
CA GLY A 69 56.81 4.82 -2.96
C GLY A 69 55.33 4.44 -2.80
N MET A 70 54.81 4.43 -1.57
CA MET A 70 53.39 4.23 -1.33
C MET A 70 52.59 5.46 -1.80
N PRO A 71 51.50 5.29 -2.56
CA PRO A 71 50.52 6.37 -2.74
C PRO A 71 49.88 6.61 -1.38
N LEU A 72 50.44 7.53 -0.58
CA LEU A 72 49.73 8.05 0.58
C LEU A 72 48.38 8.57 0.04
N PRO A 73 47.25 8.24 0.68
CA PRO A 73 45.96 8.71 0.19
C PRO A 73 45.98 10.24 0.20
N ALA A 74 46.13 10.82 -0.98
CA ALA A 74 45.74 12.19 -1.24
C ALA A 74 44.28 12.29 -0.77
N PHE A 75 43.97 13.33 0.00
CA PHE A 75 42.58 13.61 0.33
C PHE A 75 41.82 13.72 -0.99
N SER A 76 40.91 12.79 -1.23
CA SER A 76 40.04 12.74 -2.40
C SER A 76 38.63 13.05 -1.92
N ALA A 77 38.15 14.26 -2.18
CA ALA A 77 36.75 14.59 -1.99
C ALA A 77 36.13 14.81 -3.37
N PRO A 78 34.90 14.32 -3.61
CA PRO A 78 34.11 14.78 -4.74
C PRO A 78 33.81 16.27 -4.51
N LEU A 79 34.49 17.15 -5.25
CA LEU A 79 34.10 18.55 -5.31
C LEU A 79 33.25 18.68 -6.56
N ALA A 80 31.95 18.95 -6.38
CA ALA A 80 31.03 19.14 -7.49
C ALA A 80 31.58 20.23 -8.42
N ALA A 81 32.03 19.91 -9.63
CA ALA A 81 32.53 20.91 -10.58
C ALA A 81 31.43 21.28 -11.59
N GLN A 82 31.52 22.47 -12.22
CA GLN A 82 30.69 22.73 -13.40
C GLN A 82 31.10 21.76 -14.51
N GLY A 83 30.21 20.82 -14.84
CA GLY A 83 30.44 19.77 -15.85
C GLY A 83 30.45 18.33 -15.32
N GLY A 84 30.18 18.11 -14.03
CA GLY A 84 30.12 16.79 -13.41
C GLY A 84 31.01 16.69 -12.16
N ASP A 85 30.78 15.69 -11.32
CA ASP A 85 31.58 15.43 -10.13
C ASP A 85 33.05 15.23 -10.53
N ARG A 86 33.93 16.11 -10.04
CA ARG A 86 35.38 15.97 -10.20
C ARG A 86 35.96 15.52 -8.88
N GLU A 87 36.70 14.42 -8.92
CA GLU A 87 37.52 13.98 -7.79
C GLU A 87 38.74 14.90 -7.70
N VAL A 88 38.90 15.61 -6.59
CA VAL A 88 40.03 16.50 -6.36
C VAL A 88 40.99 15.84 -5.38
N ARG A 89 42.27 15.69 -5.78
CA ARG A 89 43.35 15.16 -4.94
C ARG A 89 44.14 16.29 -4.30
N LEU A 90 44.21 16.33 -2.98
CA LEU A 90 45.10 17.26 -2.27
C LEU A 90 46.51 16.68 -2.13
N ALA A 91 47.53 17.52 -2.33
CA ALA A 91 48.94 17.15 -2.22
C ALA A 91 49.39 16.81 -0.79
N ALA A 92 48.63 17.21 0.24
CA ALA A 92 48.87 16.88 1.64
C ALA A 92 47.54 16.86 2.43
N PRO A 93 47.43 16.06 3.52
CA PRO A 93 46.25 16.06 4.37
C PRO A 93 46.05 17.45 5.01
N PRO A 94 44.82 17.99 5.05
CA PRO A 94 44.55 19.29 5.64
C PRO A 94 44.91 19.26 7.13
N ARG A 95 45.72 20.22 7.60
CA ARG A 95 45.96 20.41 9.04
C ARG A 95 44.73 21.07 9.64
N LEU A 96 43.82 20.27 10.17
CA LEU A 96 42.54 20.73 10.73
C LEU A 96 42.70 21.53 12.04
N ASP A 97 43.88 21.46 12.67
CA ASP A 97 44.21 22.07 13.97
C ASP A 97 45.10 23.31 13.87
N GLN A 98 45.74 23.57 12.73
CA GLN A 98 46.59 24.75 12.53
C GLN A 98 45.89 25.72 11.58
N ALA A 99 45.87 27.02 11.94
CA ALA A 99 45.60 28.06 10.96
C ALA A 99 46.63 27.89 9.83
N ALA A 100 46.21 27.32 8.70
CA ALA A 100 47.11 26.96 7.64
C ALA A 100 48.01 28.15 7.29
N ALA A 101 49.33 27.94 7.25
CA ALA A 101 50.22 28.87 6.57
C ALA A 101 49.73 28.91 5.10
N GLY A 102 49.00 29.97 4.73
CA GLY A 102 48.28 30.06 3.44
C GLY A 102 46.75 30.19 3.52
N ALA A 103 46.14 30.33 4.71
CA ALA A 103 44.69 30.57 4.82
C ALA A 103 44.27 31.86 4.09
N THR A 104 43.21 31.77 3.27
CA THR A 104 42.64 32.94 2.59
C THR A 104 41.82 33.72 3.62
N ARG A 105 42.16 34.99 3.85
CA ARG A 105 41.38 35.87 4.72
C ARG A 105 40.33 36.63 3.91
N VAL A 106 39.07 36.51 4.30
CA VAL A 106 37.97 37.26 3.72
C VAL A 106 37.48 38.29 4.72
N ALA A 107 37.30 39.54 4.29
CA ALA A 107 36.89 40.62 5.19
C ALA A 107 35.46 40.40 5.73
N LEU A 108 35.26 40.64 7.02
CA LEU A 108 33.98 40.59 7.71
C LEU A 108 33.51 42.01 8.08
N ALA A 109 32.23 42.28 7.89
CA ALA A 109 31.57 43.51 8.29
C ALA A 109 30.24 43.21 9.02
N PRO A 110 29.75 44.08 9.91
CA PRO A 110 28.43 43.90 10.53
C PRO A 110 27.34 43.74 9.46
N ALA A 111 26.48 42.74 9.62
CA ALA A 111 25.37 42.48 8.70
C ALA A 111 24.37 43.66 8.70
N ALA A 112 23.85 44.00 7.51
CA ALA A 112 22.85 45.05 7.37
C ALA A 112 21.57 44.71 8.16
N GLY A 113 21.03 45.69 8.89
CA GLY A 113 19.79 45.52 9.68
C GLY A 113 19.98 45.12 11.14
N GLN A 114 21.20 45.10 11.68
CA GLN A 114 21.41 45.01 13.13
C GLN A 114 20.82 46.25 13.84
N GLY A 115 19.63 46.11 14.43
CA GLY A 115 19.05 47.14 15.28
C GLY A 115 19.93 47.34 16.52
N SER A 116 20.57 48.50 16.62
CA SER A 116 21.24 48.93 17.85
C SER A 116 20.19 49.05 18.96
N ALA A 117 20.17 48.12 19.90
CA ALA A 117 19.36 48.24 21.10
C ALA A 117 19.89 49.43 21.93
N ALA A 118 19.27 50.61 21.75
CA ALA A 118 19.45 51.73 22.65
C ALA A 118 18.85 51.33 24.02
N GLY A 119 19.69 51.31 25.06
CA GLY A 119 19.23 51.10 26.43
C GLY A 119 18.37 52.28 26.89
N PRO A 120 17.44 52.08 27.85
CA PRO A 120 16.65 53.18 28.39
C PRO A 120 17.54 54.03 29.30
N GLY A 121 17.84 55.26 28.89
CA GLY A 121 18.48 56.27 29.76
C GLY A 121 19.60 57.06 29.10
N SER A 122 19.26 58.04 28.28
CA SER A 122 19.87 59.39 28.23
C SER A 122 19.24 60.14 27.06
N ALA A 123 18.39 61.11 27.38
CA ALA A 123 18.01 62.15 26.46
C ALA A 123 19.21 63.10 26.35
N ASP A 124 19.82 63.18 25.18
CA ASP A 124 20.25 64.44 24.57
C ASP A 124 20.63 64.20 23.11
N GLY A 125 20.07 65.03 22.22
CA GLY A 125 20.19 64.90 20.78
C GLY A 125 21.50 65.46 20.24
N ALA A 126 22.10 64.75 19.28
CA ALA A 126 22.83 65.34 18.17
C ALA A 126 22.91 64.31 17.04
N ALA A 127 22.30 64.63 15.90
CA ALA A 127 22.47 63.89 14.66
C ALA A 127 23.92 64.05 14.18
N GLY A 128 24.64 62.93 14.11
CA GLY A 128 25.97 62.84 13.51
C GLY A 128 26.05 61.60 12.63
N ALA A 129 26.09 61.79 11.32
CA ALA A 129 26.39 60.76 10.35
C ALA A 129 27.84 60.27 10.56
N GLY A 130 28.00 59.16 11.26
CA GLY A 130 29.28 58.47 11.46
C GLY A 130 29.14 57.01 11.06
N SER A 131 30.05 56.52 10.22
CA SER A 131 30.16 55.12 9.81
C SER A 131 30.24 54.19 11.03
N GLY A 132 29.13 53.48 11.31
CA GLY A 132 28.94 52.68 12.53
C GLY A 132 29.91 51.51 12.65
N ARG A 133 31.02 51.73 13.35
CA ARG A 133 31.99 50.72 13.83
C ARG A 133 31.90 50.57 15.36
N GLY A 134 30.68 50.52 15.91
CA GLY A 134 30.47 50.30 17.34
C GLY A 134 30.35 48.80 17.67
N PRO A 135 30.64 48.39 18.92
CA PRO A 135 30.43 47.02 19.38
C PRO A 135 28.97 46.60 19.23
N ALA A 136 28.74 45.39 18.71
CA ALA A 136 27.41 44.79 18.73
C ALA A 136 27.07 44.38 20.17
N ARG A 137 25.91 44.81 20.68
CA ARG A 137 25.47 44.51 22.05
C ARG A 137 24.47 43.35 22.04
N LEU A 138 24.75 42.33 22.84
CA LEU A 138 23.89 41.17 23.05
C LEU A 138 23.43 41.13 24.51
N LEU A 139 22.19 40.76 24.73
CA LEU A 139 21.61 40.56 26.05
C LEU A 139 21.46 39.06 26.31
N SER A 140 21.94 38.59 27.46
CA SER A 140 21.69 37.24 27.96
C SER A 140 20.74 37.33 29.14
N PRO A 141 19.42 37.09 28.97
CA PRO A 141 18.49 37.06 30.09
C PRO A 141 18.79 35.87 31.03
N PRO A 142 18.37 35.93 32.31
CA PRO A 142 18.46 34.82 33.25
C PRO A 142 17.81 33.56 32.66
N GLY A 143 18.55 32.46 32.55
CA GLY A 143 18.04 31.19 32.03
C GLY A 143 17.98 31.07 30.51
N GLY A 144 18.44 32.09 29.75
CA GLY A 144 18.68 31.99 28.30
C GLY A 144 17.45 32.00 27.40
N ASP A 145 16.24 31.89 27.94
CA ASP A 145 15.01 31.98 27.18
C ASP A 145 14.54 33.45 27.10
N PRO A 146 14.23 33.98 25.90
CA PRO A 146 13.61 35.29 25.80
C PRO A 146 12.26 35.24 26.52
N ALA A 147 12.09 36.07 27.55
CA ALA A 147 10.84 36.27 28.30
C ALA A 147 9.69 36.89 27.46
N ALA A 148 9.69 36.73 26.13
CA ALA A 148 8.66 37.24 25.24
C ALA A 148 8.54 36.38 23.95
N MET A 149 8.17 35.11 24.09
CA MET A 149 7.54 34.34 22.99
C MET A 149 6.02 34.28 23.17
N SER A 150 5.39 35.41 23.49
CA SER A 150 3.92 35.54 23.51
C SER A 150 3.35 36.28 22.29
N ASN A 151 4.18 36.68 21.31
CA ASN A 151 3.72 37.30 20.07
C ASN A 151 4.41 36.68 18.84
N LEU A 152 4.04 35.44 18.52
CA LEU A 152 4.26 34.83 17.20
C LEU A 152 2.93 34.77 16.43
N GLY A 153 2.38 35.93 16.11
CA GLY A 153 1.27 36.06 15.15
C GLY A 153 1.65 35.73 13.69
N ALA A 154 2.92 35.42 13.42
CA ALA A 154 3.44 35.18 12.07
C ALA A 154 3.52 33.69 11.67
N LEU A 155 3.35 32.75 12.61
CA LEU A 155 3.24 31.31 12.27
C LEU A 155 1.80 30.91 11.88
N GLY A 156 0.79 31.69 12.28
CA GLY A 156 -0.61 31.45 11.88
C GLY A 156 -0.92 31.81 10.42
N GLY A 157 -0.13 32.67 9.79
CA GLY A 157 -0.36 33.12 8.40
C GLY A 157 0.16 32.16 7.32
N ALA A 158 1.04 31.22 7.66
CA ALA A 158 1.60 30.24 6.72
C ALA A 158 0.92 28.85 6.79
N LEU A 159 -0.01 28.65 7.73
CA LEU A 159 -0.76 27.40 7.92
C LEU A 159 -2.28 27.56 7.76
N GLY A 160 -2.77 28.75 7.41
CA GLY A 160 -4.19 29.04 7.17
C GLY A 160 -4.38 29.75 5.85
N GLY A 161 -4.29 29.01 4.75
CA GLY A 161 -4.39 29.54 3.39
C GLY A 161 -5.37 28.77 2.50
N GLU A 162 -6.50 28.30 3.04
CA GLU A 162 -7.69 27.95 2.24
C GLU A 162 -8.88 27.73 3.19
N SER A 163 -9.71 28.77 3.36
CA SER A 163 -11.16 28.74 3.56
C SER A 163 -11.66 30.03 4.22
N SER A 164 -12.30 30.90 3.45
CA SER A 164 -13.70 31.32 3.68
C SER A 164 -14.11 32.57 2.87
N SER A 165 -15.14 32.34 2.05
CA SER A 165 -16.31 33.19 1.76
C SER A 165 -16.14 34.63 1.26
N ARG A 166 -16.42 34.76 -0.04
CA ARG A 166 -17.39 35.70 -0.68
C ARG A 166 -18.08 36.72 0.22
N SER A 167 -17.98 38.00 -0.19
CA SER A 167 -19.14 38.89 -0.42
C SER A 167 -18.79 39.88 -1.55
N GLY A 168 -19.82 40.35 -2.28
CA GLY A 168 -19.77 40.97 -3.62
C GLY A 168 -18.88 42.21 -3.79
N ASP A 169 -18.59 42.67 -5.01
CA ASP A 169 -19.60 43.06 -6.00
C ASP A 169 -19.04 43.17 -7.44
N ALA A 170 -19.98 43.17 -8.39
CA ALA A 170 -19.99 43.34 -9.85
C ALA A 170 -18.75 43.80 -10.68
N GLY A 171 -18.62 43.20 -11.87
CA GLY A 171 -18.30 43.95 -13.11
C GLY A 171 -17.49 43.24 -14.20
N SER A 172 -18.18 42.77 -15.26
CA SER A 172 -17.72 42.56 -16.67
C SER A 172 -16.46 41.71 -16.91
N GLY A 173 -16.50 40.57 -17.60
CA GLY A 173 -16.93 40.39 -19.00
C GLY A 173 -15.70 40.05 -19.85
N GLY A 174 -15.63 38.85 -20.44
CA GLY A 174 -14.55 38.49 -21.35
C GLY A 174 -14.34 36.98 -21.55
N SER A 175 -14.85 36.48 -22.66
CA SER A 175 -14.75 35.12 -23.19
C SER A 175 -13.36 34.75 -23.74
N GLY A 176 -12.99 33.47 -23.63
CA GLY A 176 -12.31 32.72 -24.70
C GLY A 176 -10.84 32.39 -24.49
N GLY A 177 -10.47 31.12 -24.76
CA GLY A 177 -9.10 30.75 -25.12
C GLY A 177 -8.56 29.46 -24.51
N SER A 178 -8.89 28.33 -25.12
CA SER A 178 -8.13 27.08 -25.02
C SER A 178 -6.67 27.24 -25.49
N GLY A 179 -5.72 26.60 -24.79
CA GLY A 179 -4.35 26.41 -25.29
C GLY A 179 -3.46 25.72 -24.27
N GLY A 180 -3.16 24.43 -24.50
CA GLY A 180 -2.17 23.70 -23.73
C GLY A 180 -0.74 24.03 -24.17
N SER A 181 0.19 24.00 -23.22
CA SER A 181 1.59 23.65 -23.47
C SER A 181 2.27 23.37 -22.12
N GLY A 182 2.92 22.22 -22.02
CA GLY A 182 3.70 21.83 -20.85
C GLY A 182 4.82 22.82 -20.54
N GLY A 183 4.97 23.10 -19.25
CA GLY A 183 6.10 23.82 -18.68
C GLY A 183 6.41 23.22 -17.33
N SER A 184 7.48 22.44 -17.26
CA SER A 184 8.11 21.97 -16.03
C SER A 184 8.70 23.17 -15.29
N GLY A 185 7.89 23.85 -14.49
CA GLY A 185 8.31 24.91 -13.58
C GLY A 185 8.72 24.31 -12.24
N GLY A 186 10.03 24.23 -12.00
CA GLY A 186 10.61 23.81 -10.74
C GLY A 186 10.18 24.70 -9.58
N SER A 187 9.60 24.06 -8.58
CA SER A 187 9.09 24.57 -7.32
C SER A 187 10.05 25.52 -6.59
N GLY A 188 9.58 26.73 -6.29
CA GLY A 188 10.14 27.60 -5.26
C GLY A 188 9.70 27.11 -3.88
N VAL A 189 10.25 25.97 -3.44
CA VAL A 189 10.18 25.56 -2.04
C VAL A 189 11.26 26.32 -1.29
N VAL A 190 10.85 27.36 -0.58
CA VAL A 190 11.67 27.93 0.50
C VAL A 190 11.85 26.82 1.52
N ASP A 191 13.10 26.45 1.82
CA ASP A 191 13.42 25.45 2.84
C ASP A 191 12.98 26.00 4.21
N LEU A 192 11.74 25.67 4.58
CA LEU A 192 11.09 26.14 5.81
C LEU A 192 11.90 25.74 7.04
N ALA A 193 12.60 24.59 6.98
CA ALA A 193 13.43 24.10 8.06
C ALA A 193 14.69 24.96 8.25
N ALA A 194 15.35 25.38 7.16
CA ALA A 194 16.50 26.28 7.22
C ALA A 194 16.12 27.67 7.78
N THR A 195 14.96 28.19 7.39
CA THR A 195 14.45 29.49 7.85
C THR A 195 14.07 29.45 9.33
N ALA A 196 13.43 28.38 9.79
CA ALA A 196 13.10 28.16 11.20
C ALA A 196 14.36 28.00 12.07
N ALA A 197 15.35 27.23 11.61
CA ALA A 197 16.62 27.05 12.32
C ALA A 197 17.40 28.35 12.47
N TYR A 198 17.43 29.19 11.44
CA TYR A 198 18.07 30.52 11.53
C TYR A 198 17.35 31.43 12.52
N SER A 199 16.02 31.42 12.54
CA SER A 199 15.22 32.26 13.43
C SER A 199 15.43 31.93 14.92
N LEU A 200 15.67 30.65 15.24
CA LEU A 200 16.01 30.21 16.59
C LEU A 200 17.45 30.55 16.99
N ALA A 201 18.38 30.61 16.03
CA ALA A 201 19.77 30.98 16.29
C ALA A 201 20.00 32.50 16.34
N ALA A 202 19.19 33.29 15.62
CA ALA A 202 19.31 34.74 15.51
C ALA A 202 18.20 35.47 16.29
N LEU A 203 18.08 35.17 17.59
CA LEU A 203 17.05 35.79 18.45
C LEU A 203 17.26 37.30 18.60
N PRO A 204 16.22 38.14 18.41
CA PRO A 204 16.35 39.60 18.50
C PRO A 204 16.99 40.06 19.83
N GLY A 205 18.00 40.93 19.75
CA GLY A 205 18.73 41.45 20.91
C GLY A 205 19.70 40.47 21.58
N GLN A 206 19.76 39.22 21.11
CA GLN A 206 20.61 38.15 21.66
C GLN A 206 21.66 37.64 20.67
N HIS A 207 21.85 38.33 19.53
CA HIS A 207 22.83 37.93 18.52
C HIS A 207 23.55 39.12 17.88
N ALA A 208 24.73 38.85 17.33
CA ALA A 208 25.49 39.70 16.43
C ALA A 208 25.88 38.90 15.18
N ALA A 209 25.74 39.48 13.99
CA ALA A 209 25.99 38.80 12.72
C ALA A 209 27.02 39.55 11.86
N PHE A 210 28.08 38.88 11.44
CA PHE A 210 29.13 39.47 10.61
C PHE A 210 29.17 38.78 9.25
N ASP A 211 28.99 39.55 8.18
CA ASP A 211 28.94 39.07 6.80
C ASP A 211 30.23 39.37 6.04
N THR A 212 30.60 38.47 5.14
CA THR A 212 31.57 38.77 4.08
C THR A 212 30.91 39.53 2.93
N ALA A 213 31.73 40.12 2.05
CA ALA A 213 31.26 40.49 0.71
C ALA A 213 30.72 39.25 -0.04
N GLN A 214 29.89 39.49 -1.06
CA GLN A 214 29.46 38.41 -1.95
C GLN A 214 30.66 37.83 -2.69
N LEU A 215 30.73 36.51 -2.75
CA LEU A 215 31.75 35.80 -3.49
C LEU A 215 31.53 36.02 -5.00
N THR A 216 32.57 36.46 -5.70
CA THR A 216 32.57 36.59 -7.17
C THR A 216 32.67 35.24 -7.85
N ASP A 217 33.45 34.34 -7.25
CA ASP A 217 33.75 33.02 -7.76
C ASP A 217 33.30 31.94 -6.77
N ARG A 218 33.13 30.72 -7.28
CA ARG A 218 32.84 29.57 -6.42
C ARG A 218 34.05 29.30 -5.51
N LEU A 219 33.80 29.08 -4.22
CA LEU A 219 34.83 28.78 -3.22
C LEU A 219 34.48 27.51 -2.45
N ASP A 220 35.37 26.52 -2.49
CA ASP A 220 35.27 25.32 -1.66
C ASP A 220 36.27 25.44 -0.49
N VAL A 221 35.77 25.43 0.74
CA VAL A 221 36.56 25.55 1.98
C VAL A 221 36.72 24.17 2.60
N VAL A 222 37.95 23.78 2.95
CA VAL A 222 38.23 22.47 3.56
C VAL A 222 39.03 22.68 4.85
N GLY A 223 38.38 22.50 5.99
CA GLY A 223 38.99 22.60 7.32
C GLY A 223 38.13 23.40 8.30
N ALA A 224 38.75 23.89 9.38
CA ALA A 224 38.09 24.73 10.39
C ALA A 224 38.31 26.22 10.09
N PRO A 225 37.28 26.98 9.68
CA PRO A 225 37.37 28.43 9.60
C PRO A 225 37.67 29.04 10.97
N ARG A 226 38.41 30.16 11.03
CA ARG A 226 38.72 30.83 12.30
C ARG A 226 38.35 32.30 12.27
N VAL A 227 37.83 32.79 13.39
CA VAL A 227 37.48 34.20 13.59
C VAL A 227 38.00 34.66 14.95
N ARG A 228 38.57 35.87 15.00
CA ARG A 228 39.00 36.47 16.26
C ARG A 228 37.97 37.49 16.74
N LEU A 229 37.43 37.25 17.93
CA LEU A 229 36.42 38.08 18.55
C LEU A 229 37.01 38.82 19.75
N ARG A 230 36.59 40.07 19.95
CA ARG A 230 36.82 40.83 21.16
C ARG A 230 35.50 40.88 21.94
N LEU A 231 35.51 40.28 23.12
CA LEU A 231 34.34 40.11 23.97
C LEU A 231 34.48 40.96 25.24
N THR A 232 33.47 41.77 25.56
CA THR A 232 33.36 42.45 26.86
C THR A 232 32.07 41.99 27.54
N SER A 233 32.17 41.61 28.82
CA SER A 233 31.05 41.14 29.63
C SER A 233 30.77 42.10 30.79
N THR A 234 29.52 42.16 31.26
CA THR A 234 29.18 42.77 32.55
C THR A 234 29.45 41.84 33.74
N ALA A 235 29.82 40.57 33.50
CA ALA A 235 30.09 39.55 34.52
C ALA A 235 31.56 39.10 34.53
N ARG A 236 31.89 38.21 35.48
CA ARG A 236 33.24 37.61 35.63
C ARG A 236 33.55 36.51 34.61
N ASP A 237 32.58 36.14 33.80
CA ASP A 237 32.74 35.28 32.64
C ASP A 237 31.82 35.72 31.48
N ALA A 238 32.16 35.29 30.27
CA ALA A 238 31.35 35.41 29.07
C ALA A 238 31.10 34.02 28.48
N THR A 239 29.84 33.75 28.13
CA THR A 239 29.44 32.56 27.39
C THR A 239 28.73 33.01 26.13
N VAL A 240 29.29 32.70 24.97
CA VAL A 240 28.71 33.00 23.66
C VAL A 240 28.77 31.77 22.76
N PHE A 241 27.88 31.71 21.79
CA PHE A 241 27.72 30.60 20.87
C PHE A 241 27.99 31.09 19.46
N VAL A 242 29.03 30.56 18.81
CA VAL A 242 29.49 31.03 17.50
C VAL A 242 29.15 29.98 16.44
N SER A 243 28.44 30.39 15.40
CA SER A 243 28.05 29.52 14.28
C SER A 243 28.37 30.14 12.93
N LEU A 244 28.55 29.29 11.92
CA LEU A 244 28.85 29.70 10.55
C LEU A 244 27.66 29.39 9.63
N TRP A 245 27.26 30.37 8.85
CA TRP A 245 26.10 30.33 7.96
C TRP A 245 26.48 30.69 6.53
N ARG A 246 25.82 30.06 5.57
CA ARG A 246 25.88 30.44 4.15
C ARG A 246 24.62 31.24 3.82
N VAL A 247 24.79 32.49 3.41
CA VAL A 247 23.67 33.32 2.96
C VAL A 247 23.61 33.28 1.43
N THR A 248 22.61 32.56 0.92
CA THR A 248 22.30 32.41 -0.52
C THR A 248 21.22 33.39 -0.95
N PRO A 249 20.94 33.56 -2.26
CA PRO A 249 19.79 34.34 -2.73
C PRO A 249 18.45 33.85 -2.17
N SER A 250 18.32 32.55 -1.88
CA SER A 250 17.13 31.93 -1.27
C SER A 250 17.07 32.06 0.26
N GLY A 251 18.08 32.64 0.91
CA GLY A 251 18.13 32.84 2.37
C GLY A 251 19.35 32.21 3.07
N PRO A 252 19.47 32.39 4.40
CA PRO A 252 20.52 31.79 5.20
C PRO A 252 20.29 30.29 5.38
N VAL A 253 21.32 29.50 5.10
CA VAL A 253 21.34 28.05 5.27
C VAL A 253 22.55 27.71 6.14
N SER A 254 22.33 26.96 7.22
CA SER A 254 23.42 26.44 8.04
C SER A 254 24.08 25.29 7.28
N PRO A 255 25.39 25.37 6.93
CA PRO A 255 26.05 24.29 6.20
C PRO A 255 26.11 22.99 7.02
N ARG A 256 26.14 23.11 8.35
CA ARG A 256 26.02 22.05 9.35
C ARG A 256 25.40 22.71 10.59
N SER A 257 24.31 22.18 11.15
CA SER A 257 23.64 22.72 12.35
C SER A 257 24.48 22.58 13.64
N GLN A 258 25.70 23.10 13.60
CA GLN A 258 26.74 23.00 14.61
C GLN A 258 27.08 24.39 15.10
N VAL A 259 27.31 24.49 16.41
CA VAL A 259 27.61 25.72 17.12
C VAL A 259 28.83 25.48 18.00
N VAL A 260 29.66 26.52 18.16
CA VAL A 260 30.86 26.47 18.99
C VAL A 260 30.58 27.25 20.29
N PRO A 261 30.42 26.57 21.43
CA PRO A 261 30.29 27.23 22.71
C PRO A 261 31.66 27.81 23.12
N VAL A 262 31.70 29.10 23.41
CA VAL A 262 32.90 29.83 23.85
C VAL A 262 32.62 30.33 25.26
N ARG A 263 33.38 29.81 26.24
CA ARG A 263 33.34 30.29 27.63
C ARG A 263 34.71 30.81 28.04
N VAL A 264 34.77 32.07 28.45
CA VAL A 264 36.02 32.73 28.87
C VAL A 264 35.83 33.50 30.17
N ALA A 265 36.85 33.49 31.03
CA ALA A 265 36.87 34.35 32.21
C ALA A 265 37.10 35.81 31.78
N THR A 266 36.32 36.72 32.35
CA THR A 266 36.36 38.15 32.01
C THR A 266 36.47 38.98 33.28
N THR A 267 37.01 40.18 33.17
CA THR A 267 36.79 41.22 34.19
C THR A 267 35.68 42.12 33.68
N PRO A 268 34.63 42.42 34.47
CA PRO A 268 33.52 43.26 34.03
C PRO A 268 34.01 44.57 33.37
N GLY A 269 33.56 44.83 32.15
CA GLY A 269 33.94 46.03 31.37
C GLY A 269 35.31 45.98 30.69
N VAL A 270 36.14 44.96 30.94
CA VAL A 270 37.45 44.78 30.28
C VAL A 270 37.31 43.81 29.10
N PRO A 271 37.72 44.20 27.87
CA PRO A 271 37.67 43.33 26.71
C PRO A 271 38.69 42.19 26.78
N VAL A 272 38.27 41.00 26.33
CA VAL A 272 39.10 39.80 26.17
C VAL A 272 39.04 39.36 24.71
N GLU A 273 40.20 39.11 24.09
CA GLU A 273 40.27 38.54 22.74
C GLU A 273 40.21 37.02 22.78
N VAL A 274 39.44 36.43 21.87
CA VAL A 274 39.25 34.99 21.74
C VAL A 274 39.39 34.59 20.28
N ASP A 275 40.24 33.61 20.00
CA ASP A 275 40.35 32.97 18.69
C ASP A 275 39.42 31.75 18.65
N VAL A 276 38.38 31.82 17.82
CA VAL A 276 37.33 30.80 17.73
C VAL A 276 37.55 29.97 16.47
N ALA A 277 37.83 28.68 16.65
CA ALA A 277 37.79 27.70 15.58
C ALA A 277 36.34 27.26 15.37
N LEU A 278 35.79 27.60 14.20
CA LEU A 278 34.48 27.14 13.75
C LEU A 278 34.57 25.65 13.37
N PRO A 279 33.43 24.94 13.27
CA PRO A 279 33.44 23.51 13.01
C PRO A 279 34.24 23.17 11.77
N ALA A 280 34.99 22.07 11.82
CA ALA A 280 35.78 21.61 10.67
C ALA A 280 34.87 20.94 9.64
N GLY A 281 35.06 21.24 8.37
CA GLY A 281 34.30 20.59 7.31
C GLY A 281 34.72 20.95 5.90
N THR A 282 34.04 20.31 4.95
CA THR A 282 34.07 20.69 3.54
C THR A 282 32.83 21.53 3.28
N TYR A 283 33.03 22.77 2.84
CA TYR A 283 31.95 23.70 2.57
C TYR A 283 32.04 24.24 1.15
N ALA A 284 31.02 23.95 0.33
CA ALA A 284 30.92 24.49 -1.01
C ALA A 284 30.11 25.81 -1.02
N MET A 285 30.67 26.86 -1.59
CA MET A 285 30.01 28.15 -1.79
C MET A 285 29.88 28.47 -3.27
N ALA A 286 28.65 28.60 -3.77
CA ALA A 286 28.39 29.11 -5.10
C ALA A 286 28.71 30.62 -5.19
N ALA A 287 29.09 31.07 -6.39
CA ALA A 287 29.20 32.49 -6.72
C ALA A 287 27.89 33.23 -6.37
N GLY A 288 27.99 34.47 -5.90
CA GLY A 288 26.88 35.29 -5.41
C GLY A 288 26.46 35.04 -3.95
N SER A 289 27.01 34.01 -3.29
CA SER A 289 26.76 33.74 -1.86
C SER A 289 27.72 34.53 -0.96
N ARG A 290 27.38 34.67 0.34
CA ARG A 290 28.30 35.24 1.35
C ARG A 290 28.35 34.36 2.61
N TRP A 291 29.45 34.45 3.35
CA TRP A 291 29.58 33.87 4.67
C TRP A 291 28.98 34.78 5.73
N ARG A 292 28.33 34.19 6.74
CA ARG A 292 27.86 34.88 7.93
C ARG A 292 28.38 34.17 9.19
N VAL A 293 29.11 34.89 10.02
CA VAL A 293 29.45 34.47 11.38
C VAL A 293 28.39 35.02 12.32
N LEU A 294 27.65 34.14 12.98
CA LEU A 294 26.60 34.50 13.93
C LEU A 294 27.10 34.19 15.34
N VAL A 295 27.15 35.21 16.20
CA VAL A 295 27.46 35.11 17.63
C VAL A 295 26.16 35.30 18.39
N SER A 296 25.76 34.32 19.19
CA SER A 296 24.54 34.35 20.02
C SER A 296 24.88 34.27 21.51
N SER A 297 24.06 34.85 22.37
CA SER A 297 24.14 34.68 23.83
C SER A 297 23.48 33.39 24.32
N THR A 298 22.72 32.68 23.47
CA THR A 298 21.98 31.46 23.83
C THR A 298 21.97 30.44 22.69
N ASP A 299 21.81 29.15 23.02
CA ASP A 299 21.63 28.05 22.09
C ASP A 299 20.77 26.94 22.73
N ALA A 300 19.85 26.34 21.97
CA ALA A 300 18.91 25.35 22.49
C ALA A 300 19.58 24.05 23.00
N GLY A 301 20.82 23.78 22.60
CA GLY A 301 21.58 22.60 23.02
C GLY A 301 22.37 22.77 24.32
N PHE A 302 22.42 23.97 24.90
CA PHE A 302 23.29 24.29 26.04
C PHE A 302 22.57 25.04 27.15
N ALA A 303 22.92 24.75 28.40
CA ALA A 303 22.40 25.48 29.55
C ALA A 303 22.93 26.92 29.55
N ALA A 304 22.02 27.89 29.56
CA ALA A 304 22.36 29.30 29.62
C ALA A 304 22.72 29.75 31.05
N PRO A 305 23.48 30.86 31.20
CA PRO A 305 23.76 31.45 32.50
C PRO A 305 22.48 31.81 33.26
N THR A 306 22.47 31.58 34.58
CA THR A 306 21.33 31.87 35.45
C THR A 306 21.19 33.36 35.80
N ASP A 307 22.24 34.16 35.58
CA ASP A 307 22.24 35.59 35.87
C ASP A 307 22.09 36.40 34.57
N ALA A 308 21.43 37.56 34.66
CA ALA A 308 21.35 38.50 33.54
C ALA A 308 22.73 39.10 33.22
N ARG A 309 23.11 39.11 31.93
CA ARG A 309 24.40 39.62 31.46
C ARG A 309 24.26 40.37 30.14
N ALA A 310 25.14 41.33 29.91
CA ALA A 310 25.27 41.98 28.60
C ALA A 310 26.67 41.74 28.04
N TYR A 311 26.72 41.44 26.74
CA TYR A 311 27.96 41.25 26.00
C TYR A 311 28.11 42.35 24.95
N ALA A 312 29.32 42.87 24.82
CA ALA A 312 29.74 43.63 23.65
C ALA A 312 30.67 42.74 22.82
N VAL A 313 30.34 42.54 21.55
CA VAL A 313 31.07 41.68 20.61
C VAL A 313 31.58 42.52 19.46
N GLU A 314 32.88 42.44 19.24
CA GLU A 314 33.59 43.07 18.14
C GLU A 314 34.47 42.05 17.41
N LEU A 315 34.81 42.35 16.17
CA LEU A 315 35.83 41.64 15.43
C LEU A 315 37.20 42.17 15.88
N ALA A 316 38.05 41.32 16.47
CA ALA A 316 39.39 41.70 16.88
C ALA A 316 40.32 41.88 15.67
N ASP A 317 40.07 41.15 14.58
CA ASP A 317 40.58 41.45 13.25
C ASP A 317 39.46 41.40 12.21
N ALA A 318 39.59 42.19 11.14
CA ALA A 318 38.50 42.41 10.19
C ALA A 318 38.23 41.22 9.24
N GLY A 319 38.59 39.99 9.59
CA GLY A 319 38.52 38.87 8.64
C GLY A 319 38.22 37.49 9.20
N LEU A 320 37.57 36.68 8.37
CA LEU A 320 37.40 35.25 8.54
C LEU A 320 38.57 34.54 7.86
N ALA A 321 39.33 33.74 8.60
CA ALA A 321 40.38 32.90 8.03
C ALA A 321 39.76 31.60 7.51
N LEU A 322 39.78 31.41 6.19
CA LEU A 322 39.28 30.22 5.51
C LEU A 322 40.46 29.31 5.14
N PRO A 323 40.49 28.05 5.60
CA PRO A 323 41.43 27.07 5.10
C PRO A 323 41.01 26.68 3.68
N VAL A 324 41.64 27.33 2.70
CA VAL A 324 41.49 27.01 1.28
C VAL A 324 42.73 26.22 0.89
N VAL A 325 42.55 25.02 0.36
CA VAL A 325 43.66 24.24 -0.17
C VAL A 325 43.72 24.48 -1.68
N PRO A 326 44.86 24.92 -2.25
CA PRO A 326 45.00 25.00 -3.69
C PRO A 326 44.85 23.60 -4.29
N ALA A 327 43.84 23.43 -5.14
CA ALA A 327 43.59 22.19 -5.85
C ALA A 327 44.06 22.33 -7.29
N GLU A 328 44.92 21.41 -7.76
CA GLU A 328 45.16 21.25 -9.19
C GLU A 328 44.04 20.39 -9.79
N ALA A 329 43.43 20.88 -10.86
CA ALA A 329 42.46 20.10 -11.61
C ALA A 329 43.19 18.90 -12.24
N VAL A 330 42.86 17.69 -11.79
CA VAL A 330 43.25 16.48 -12.53
C VAL A 330 42.34 16.43 -13.76
N THR A 331 42.81 16.97 -14.88
CA THR A 331 42.30 16.57 -16.18
C THR A 331 42.73 15.13 -16.40
N ASP A 332 41.78 14.20 -16.37
CA ASP A 332 42.00 12.84 -16.88
C ASP A 332 42.64 12.96 -18.28
N PRO A 333 43.83 12.39 -18.54
CA PRO A 333 44.49 12.44 -19.84
C PRO A 333 43.66 11.82 -20.97
N ARG A 334 42.55 11.14 -20.65
CA ARG A 334 41.60 10.62 -21.64
C ARG A 334 40.56 11.64 -22.11
N ALA A 335 40.48 12.82 -21.48
CA ALA A 335 39.51 13.85 -21.81
C ALA A 335 40.21 15.12 -22.35
N GLY A 336 40.83 15.01 -23.52
CA GLY A 336 41.48 16.16 -24.16
C GLY A 336 41.70 16.00 -25.67
N GLY A 337 40.71 16.42 -26.46
CA GLY A 337 40.93 17.01 -27.79
C GLY A 337 40.92 16.06 -28.99
N GLY A 338 39.75 15.89 -29.60
CA GLY A 338 39.60 15.35 -30.95
C GLY A 338 38.16 15.56 -31.43
N GLY A 339 38.02 16.26 -32.55
CA GLY A 339 36.73 16.77 -33.02
C GLY A 339 35.69 15.72 -33.34
N ILE A 340 34.47 16.21 -33.48
CA ILE A 340 33.31 15.55 -34.10
C ILE A 340 33.78 14.68 -35.29
N ARG A 341 33.82 13.35 -35.10
CA ARG A 341 33.61 12.28 -36.11
C ARG A 341 34.16 10.92 -35.62
N SER A 342 33.38 10.25 -34.78
CA SER A 342 33.14 8.80 -34.86
C SER A 342 32.24 8.43 -33.69
N VAL A 343 31.01 8.01 -34.00
CA VAL A 343 30.10 7.45 -33.01
C VAL A 343 30.73 6.13 -32.54
N ASP A 344 31.27 6.13 -31.32
CA ASP A 344 31.84 4.94 -30.71
C ASP A 344 30.78 3.85 -30.61
N ARG A 345 31.13 2.70 -31.17
CA ARG A 345 30.30 1.49 -31.25
C ARG A 345 29.64 1.19 -29.90
N GLU A 346 30.36 1.38 -28.79
CA GLU A 346 29.96 1.18 -27.39
C GLU A 346 28.74 2.00 -26.95
N VAL A 347 28.64 3.28 -27.34
CA VAL A 347 27.43 4.11 -27.08
C VAL A 347 26.26 3.60 -27.92
N GLY A 348 26.54 3.07 -29.11
CA GLY A 348 25.56 2.35 -29.92
C GLY A 348 25.01 1.12 -29.21
N TRP A 349 25.83 0.29 -28.57
CA TRP A 349 25.36 -0.89 -27.82
C TRP A 349 24.62 -0.51 -26.54
N ALA A 350 25.08 0.51 -25.80
CA ALA A 350 24.41 0.97 -24.58
C ALA A 350 23.06 1.65 -24.89
N ALA A 351 23.00 2.50 -25.92
CA ALA A 351 21.76 3.12 -26.38
C ALA A 351 20.81 2.10 -27.02
N SER A 352 21.33 1.12 -27.77
CA SER A 352 20.53 0.00 -28.30
C SER A 352 20.04 -0.93 -27.20
N GLY A 353 20.84 -1.15 -26.16
CA GLY A 353 20.47 -1.94 -24.98
C GLY A 353 19.38 -1.26 -24.16
N LEU A 354 19.48 0.05 -23.94
CA LEU A 354 18.43 0.84 -23.28
C LEU A 354 17.18 0.93 -24.15
N ALA A 355 17.32 1.15 -25.46
CA ALA A 355 16.19 1.15 -26.39
C ALA A 355 15.52 -0.22 -26.48
N ALA A 356 16.28 -1.33 -26.48
CA ALA A 356 15.75 -2.68 -26.45
C ALA A 356 15.08 -3.01 -25.12
N LEU A 357 15.60 -2.52 -23.99
CA LEU A 357 14.97 -2.64 -22.67
C LEU A 357 13.68 -1.85 -22.62
N VAL A 358 13.67 -0.61 -23.08
CA VAL A 358 12.47 0.23 -23.17
C VAL A 358 11.45 -0.39 -24.11
N LEU A 359 11.88 -0.92 -25.27
CA LEU A 359 11.02 -1.63 -26.22
C LEU A 359 10.48 -2.92 -25.60
N ALA A 360 11.29 -3.71 -24.89
CA ALA A 360 10.87 -4.93 -24.23
C ALA A 360 9.88 -4.63 -23.09
N VAL A 361 10.12 -3.60 -22.29
CA VAL A 361 9.22 -3.15 -21.22
C VAL A 361 7.93 -2.61 -21.81
N SER A 362 7.98 -1.82 -22.89
CA SER A 362 6.79 -1.29 -23.56
C SER A 362 6.02 -2.37 -24.33
N VAL A 363 6.69 -3.37 -24.90
CA VAL A 363 6.06 -4.57 -25.49
C VAL A 363 5.47 -5.46 -24.40
N LEU A 364 6.15 -5.66 -23.26
CA LEU A 364 5.59 -6.40 -22.13
C LEU A 364 4.43 -5.65 -21.49
N ALA A 365 4.49 -4.32 -21.38
CA ALA A 365 3.40 -3.48 -20.91
C ALA A 365 2.24 -3.48 -21.92
N ALA A 366 2.52 -3.44 -23.22
CA ALA A 366 1.53 -3.55 -24.27
C ALA A 366 0.92 -4.95 -24.34
N LEU A 367 1.70 -6.02 -24.16
CA LEU A 367 1.23 -7.40 -24.07
C LEU A 367 0.45 -7.65 -22.77
N ALA A 368 0.84 -7.02 -21.66
CA ALA A 368 0.11 -7.06 -20.40
C ALA A 368 -1.20 -6.27 -20.52
N ALA A 369 -1.18 -5.08 -21.12
CA ALA A 369 -2.36 -4.28 -21.42
C ALA A 369 -3.25 -4.98 -22.45
N TRP A 370 -2.69 -5.66 -23.44
CA TRP A 370 -3.41 -6.43 -24.45
C TRP A 370 -3.94 -7.75 -23.89
N ARG A 371 -3.24 -8.43 -22.96
CA ARG A 371 -3.76 -9.56 -22.18
C ARG A 371 -4.85 -9.13 -21.22
N ARG A 372 -4.73 -7.95 -20.58
CA ARG A 372 -5.81 -7.35 -19.78
C ARG A 372 -7.01 -7.03 -20.66
N ARG A 373 -6.81 -6.36 -21.82
CA ARG A 373 -7.86 -6.03 -22.80
C ARG A 373 -8.45 -7.25 -23.53
N ARG A 374 -7.70 -8.33 -23.75
CA ARG A 374 -8.21 -9.60 -24.28
C ARG A 374 -8.93 -10.43 -23.22
N GLY A 375 -8.55 -10.28 -21.94
CA GLY A 375 -9.28 -10.86 -20.82
C GLY A 375 -10.60 -10.14 -20.52
N ASP A 376 -10.69 -8.86 -20.87
CA ASP A 376 -11.89 -8.00 -20.75
C ASP A 376 -12.77 -7.96 -21.99
N ARG A 377 -12.36 -8.54 -23.11
CA ARG A 377 -13.27 -8.80 -24.25
C ARG A 377 -14.13 -10.02 -23.96
N ARG A 378 -14.88 -9.98 -22.87
CA ARG A 378 -16.14 -10.70 -22.79
C ARG A 378 -17.15 -9.73 -23.38
N ASP A 379 -17.29 -9.76 -24.70
CA ASP A 379 -18.20 -8.84 -25.38
C ASP A 379 -19.60 -9.00 -24.78
N THR A 380 -20.28 -7.87 -24.58
CA THR A 380 -21.70 -7.84 -24.29
C THR A 380 -22.43 -8.66 -25.36
N ARG A 381 -23.22 -9.63 -24.94
CA ARG A 381 -23.99 -10.48 -25.84
C ARG A 381 -25.39 -9.95 -25.97
N ALA A 382 -25.68 -9.30 -27.09
CA ALA A 382 -27.01 -8.81 -27.40
C ALA A 382 -28.06 -9.94 -27.44
N GLU A 383 -27.66 -11.14 -27.85
CA GLU A 383 -28.54 -12.33 -27.90
C GLU A 383 -28.95 -12.83 -26.51
N ASP A 384 -28.15 -12.53 -25.47
CA ASP A 384 -28.41 -12.93 -24.09
C ASP A 384 -28.94 -11.75 -23.25
N ALA A 385 -29.36 -10.64 -23.87
CA ALA A 385 -29.80 -9.43 -23.16
C ALA A 385 -31.02 -9.70 -22.25
N ASP A 386 -31.91 -10.58 -22.69
CA ASP A 386 -33.11 -11.00 -21.94
C ASP A 386 -32.86 -12.20 -21.03
N VAL A 387 -31.64 -12.76 -21.02
CA VAL A 387 -31.27 -13.91 -20.19
C VAL A 387 -30.66 -13.40 -18.88
N PRO A 388 -31.34 -13.60 -17.73
CA PRO A 388 -30.87 -13.10 -16.44
C PRO A 388 -29.48 -13.60 -16.06
N LEU A 389 -29.18 -14.87 -16.32
CA LEU A 389 -27.86 -15.44 -16.03
C LEU A 389 -27.47 -16.49 -17.08
N ALA A 390 -26.31 -16.29 -17.69
CA ALA A 390 -25.67 -17.26 -18.58
C ALA A 390 -24.25 -17.58 -18.08
N VAL A 391 -23.96 -18.88 -18.01
CA VAL A 391 -22.68 -19.42 -17.57
C VAL A 391 -22.11 -20.26 -18.71
N ASP A 392 -20.90 -19.93 -19.18
CA ASP A 392 -20.28 -20.60 -20.32
C ASP A 392 -18.88 -21.10 -19.99
N HIS A 393 -18.70 -22.41 -20.12
CA HIS A 393 -17.41 -23.11 -20.10
C HIS A 393 -16.51 -22.68 -18.93
N LEU A 394 -17.10 -22.48 -17.74
CA LEU A 394 -16.36 -22.02 -16.57
C LEU A 394 -15.37 -23.09 -16.11
N VAL A 395 -14.13 -22.65 -15.88
CA VAL A 395 -13.07 -23.50 -15.32
C VAL A 395 -12.40 -22.77 -14.16
N LYS A 396 -12.16 -23.51 -13.07
CA LYS A 396 -11.36 -23.04 -11.94
C LYS A 396 -10.48 -24.14 -11.35
N THR A 397 -9.18 -23.86 -11.31
CA THR A 397 -8.13 -24.65 -10.70
C THR A 397 -7.46 -23.83 -9.59
N TYR A 398 -7.35 -24.41 -8.40
CA TYR A 398 -6.65 -23.80 -7.27
C TYR A 398 -5.14 -24.10 -7.32
N LYS A 399 -4.35 -23.40 -6.49
CA LYS A 399 -2.88 -23.45 -6.53
C LYS A 399 -2.30 -24.84 -6.22
N ASP A 400 -3.03 -25.64 -5.49
CA ASP A 400 -2.74 -27.04 -5.16
C ASP A 400 -2.98 -28.00 -6.34
N GLY A 401 -3.41 -27.48 -7.50
CA GLY A 401 -3.76 -28.26 -8.66
C GLY A 401 -5.19 -28.83 -8.61
N HIS A 402 -5.95 -28.56 -7.56
CA HIS A 402 -7.32 -29.03 -7.45
C HIS A 402 -8.23 -28.26 -8.43
N ARG A 403 -8.76 -28.97 -9.43
CA ARG A 403 -9.74 -28.44 -10.37
C ARG A 403 -11.14 -28.52 -9.76
N ALA A 404 -11.58 -27.41 -9.16
CA ALA A 404 -12.86 -27.32 -8.48
C ALA A 404 -14.05 -27.13 -9.42
N VAL A 405 -13.82 -26.50 -10.58
CA VAL A 405 -14.83 -26.31 -11.63
C VAL A 405 -14.17 -26.62 -12.97
N ASP A 406 -14.85 -27.39 -13.81
CA ASP A 406 -14.32 -27.98 -15.03
C ASP A 406 -15.40 -27.96 -16.12
N ASP A 407 -15.39 -26.93 -16.96
CA ASP A 407 -16.27 -26.80 -18.12
C ASP A 407 -17.78 -26.75 -17.77
N VAL A 408 -18.13 -25.90 -16.79
CA VAL A 408 -19.52 -25.71 -16.36
C VAL A 408 -20.23 -24.71 -17.26
N SER A 409 -21.33 -25.15 -17.87
CA SER A 409 -22.21 -24.32 -18.71
C SER A 409 -23.69 -24.56 -18.38
N TRP A 410 -24.45 -23.49 -18.19
CA TRP A 410 -25.90 -23.51 -17.97
C TRP A 410 -26.48 -22.09 -18.01
N ARG A 411 -27.81 -21.98 -18.10
CA ARG A 411 -28.53 -20.69 -18.14
C ARG A 411 -29.68 -20.71 -17.13
N ALA A 412 -30.03 -19.54 -16.61
CA ALA A 412 -31.25 -19.32 -15.84
C ALA A 412 -32.10 -18.26 -16.55
N GLU A 413 -33.35 -18.61 -16.81
CA GLU A 413 -34.34 -17.77 -17.47
C GLU A 413 -35.13 -16.94 -16.45
N ALA A 414 -35.76 -15.87 -16.92
CA ALA A 414 -36.58 -14.99 -16.10
C ALA A 414 -37.71 -15.74 -15.39
N GLY A 415 -37.92 -15.43 -14.10
CA GLY A 415 -38.93 -16.07 -13.27
C GLY A 415 -38.57 -17.48 -12.78
N GLN A 416 -37.38 -17.99 -13.09
CA GLN A 416 -36.94 -19.29 -12.59
C GLN A 416 -36.36 -19.20 -11.18
N VAL A 417 -36.69 -20.22 -10.38
CA VAL A 417 -35.89 -20.61 -9.22
C VAL A 417 -35.04 -21.81 -9.63
N VAL A 418 -33.71 -21.63 -9.69
CA VAL A 418 -32.73 -22.62 -10.12
C VAL A 418 -31.98 -23.17 -8.91
N GLY A 419 -32.06 -24.48 -8.69
CA GLY A 419 -31.31 -25.20 -7.65
C GLY A 419 -29.99 -25.75 -8.18
N LEU A 420 -28.86 -25.24 -7.70
CA LEU A 420 -27.54 -25.81 -7.93
C LEU A 420 -27.30 -26.95 -6.93
N LEU A 421 -27.41 -28.19 -7.37
CA LEU A 421 -27.27 -29.39 -6.53
C LEU A 421 -25.92 -30.07 -6.72
N GLY A 422 -25.51 -30.82 -5.72
CA GLY A 422 -24.26 -31.59 -5.78
C GLY A 422 -23.79 -31.97 -4.39
N PRO A 423 -22.98 -33.03 -4.25
CA PRO A 423 -22.34 -33.33 -2.97
C PRO A 423 -21.38 -32.20 -2.56
N ASN A 424 -20.90 -32.27 -1.31
CA ASN A 424 -19.83 -31.38 -0.87
C ASN A 424 -18.57 -31.58 -1.74
N GLY A 425 -17.94 -30.49 -2.15
CA GLY A 425 -16.81 -30.53 -3.08
C GLY A 425 -17.18 -30.64 -4.56
N ALA A 426 -18.46 -30.61 -4.93
CA ALA A 426 -18.89 -30.62 -6.34
C ALA A 426 -18.56 -29.33 -7.13
N GLY A 427 -18.07 -28.27 -6.47
CA GLY A 427 -17.74 -26.99 -7.10
C GLY A 427 -18.84 -25.92 -7.00
N LYS A 428 -19.94 -26.16 -6.28
CA LYS A 428 -21.08 -25.22 -6.13
C LYS A 428 -20.67 -23.83 -5.63
N THR A 429 -20.12 -23.74 -4.43
CA THR A 429 -19.65 -22.46 -3.83
C THR A 429 -18.58 -21.78 -4.68
N THR A 430 -17.68 -22.56 -5.31
CA THR A 430 -16.68 -21.97 -6.22
C THR A 430 -17.33 -21.36 -7.45
N THR A 431 -18.35 -22.02 -8.01
CA THR A 431 -19.16 -21.50 -9.13
C THR A 431 -19.89 -20.23 -8.69
N MET A 432 -20.62 -20.26 -7.56
CA MET A 432 -21.35 -19.11 -7.01
C MET A 432 -20.43 -17.89 -6.81
N ARG A 433 -19.23 -18.07 -6.24
CA ARG A 433 -18.25 -16.99 -6.09
C ARG A 433 -17.78 -16.41 -7.43
N MET A 434 -17.69 -17.21 -8.49
CA MET A 434 -17.36 -16.72 -9.84
C MET A 434 -18.52 -15.94 -10.46
N LEU A 435 -19.78 -16.32 -10.17
CA LEU A 435 -20.97 -15.62 -10.67
C LEU A 435 -21.09 -14.18 -10.19
N VAL A 436 -20.50 -13.86 -9.04
CA VAL A 436 -20.46 -12.51 -8.45
C VAL A 436 -19.11 -11.81 -8.62
N GLY A 437 -18.16 -12.42 -9.35
CA GLY A 437 -16.83 -11.85 -9.57
C GLY A 437 -15.89 -11.87 -8.36
N LEU A 438 -16.21 -12.58 -7.27
CA LEU A 438 -15.32 -12.75 -6.10
C LEU A 438 -14.10 -13.62 -6.42
N ILE A 439 -14.26 -14.59 -7.34
CA ILE A 439 -13.16 -15.40 -7.86
C ILE A 439 -13.12 -15.22 -9.38
N ARG A 440 -11.91 -15.00 -9.93
CA ARG A 440 -11.70 -14.99 -11.39
C ARG A 440 -11.63 -16.43 -11.91
N PRO A 441 -12.44 -16.80 -12.92
CA PRO A 441 -12.30 -18.09 -13.60
C PRO A 441 -10.99 -18.13 -14.42
N ASP A 442 -10.44 -19.33 -14.61
CA ASP A 442 -9.24 -19.53 -15.43
C ASP A 442 -9.58 -19.50 -16.93
N SER A 443 -10.77 -20.01 -17.29
CA SER A 443 -11.40 -19.86 -18.61
C SER A 443 -12.92 -19.82 -18.48
N GLY A 444 -13.60 -19.43 -19.58
CA GLY A 444 -15.05 -19.24 -19.60
C GLY A 444 -15.49 -17.84 -19.20
N ALA A 445 -16.80 -17.62 -19.21
CA ALA A 445 -17.43 -16.34 -18.91
C ALA A 445 -18.75 -16.54 -18.15
N VAL A 446 -19.12 -15.48 -17.43
CA VAL A 446 -20.45 -15.32 -16.85
C VAL A 446 -21.01 -14.04 -17.42
N HIS A 447 -22.26 -14.10 -17.85
CA HIS A 447 -23.01 -12.94 -18.30
C HIS A 447 -24.30 -12.84 -17.49
N VAL A 448 -24.65 -11.61 -17.10
CA VAL A 448 -25.92 -11.27 -16.48
C VAL A 448 -26.58 -10.27 -17.41
N LEU A 449 -27.78 -10.57 -17.91
CA LEU A 449 -28.52 -9.68 -18.83
C LEU A 449 -27.64 -9.27 -20.04
N GLY A 450 -26.94 -10.24 -20.61
CA GLY A 450 -25.99 -10.06 -21.70
C GLY A 450 -24.69 -9.31 -21.35
N GLN A 451 -24.53 -8.79 -20.12
CA GLN A 451 -23.33 -8.07 -19.69
C GLN A 451 -22.34 -9.00 -18.98
N PRO A 452 -21.04 -8.90 -19.27
CA PRO A 452 -20.03 -9.75 -18.63
C PRO A 452 -19.88 -9.44 -17.15
N VAL A 453 -19.73 -10.49 -16.33
CA VAL A 453 -19.43 -10.34 -14.91
C VAL A 453 -17.93 -10.44 -14.64
N HIS A 454 -17.43 -9.48 -13.86
CA HIS A 454 -16.11 -9.48 -13.26
C HIS A 454 -16.13 -8.66 -11.97
N ALA A 455 -15.03 -8.66 -11.21
CA ALA A 455 -14.92 -7.81 -10.02
C ALA A 455 -15.19 -6.33 -10.39
N GLY A 456 -16.21 -5.74 -9.76
CA GLY A 456 -16.61 -4.34 -9.98
C GLY A 456 -17.37 -4.07 -11.28
N SER A 457 -17.86 -5.08 -12.02
CA SER A 457 -18.70 -4.84 -13.20
C SER A 457 -20.02 -4.16 -12.82
N PRO A 458 -20.47 -3.10 -13.55
CA PRO A 458 -21.70 -2.36 -13.21
C PRO A 458 -22.96 -3.23 -13.15
N VAL A 459 -23.00 -4.34 -13.90
CA VAL A 459 -24.13 -5.28 -13.87
C VAL A 459 -24.36 -5.91 -12.49
N LEU A 460 -23.36 -5.92 -11.60
CA LEU A 460 -23.50 -6.40 -10.22
C LEU A 460 -24.50 -5.57 -9.42
N ASP A 461 -24.82 -4.33 -9.82
CA ASP A 461 -25.89 -3.53 -9.20
C ASP A 461 -27.29 -4.16 -9.37
N ARG A 462 -27.42 -5.07 -10.36
CA ARG A 462 -28.64 -5.85 -10.64
C ARG A 462 -28.59 -7.26 -10.03
N VAL A 463 -27.55 -7.58 -9.25
CA VAL A 463 -27.33 -8.89 -8.63
C VAL A 463 -27.30 -8.77 -7.10
N GLY A 464 -28.21 -9.47 -6.45
CA GLY A 464 -28.22 -9.69 -5.01
C GLY A 464 -27.49 -10.98 -4.66
N ALA A 465 -26.66 -11.00 -3.62
CA ALA A 465 -25.92 -12.21 -3.27
C ALA A 465 -25.74 -12.44 -1.77
N LEU A 466 -25.86 -13.70 -1.35
CA LEU A 466 -25.49 -14.20 -0.03
C LEU A 466 -24.58 -15.43 -0.21
N ILE A 467 -23.27 -15.23 -0.06
CA ILE A 467 -22.24 -16.26 -0.31
C ILE A 467 -21.46 -16.54 0.98
N GLU A 468 -21.31 -17.80 1.37
CA GLU A 468 -20.61 -18.24 2.61
C GLU A 468 -21.15 -17.71 3.94
N GLY A 469 -22.37 -17.18 3.92
CA GLY A 469 -23.10 -16.72 5.09
C GLY A 469 -22.93 -15.23 5.41
N PRO A 470 -23.80 -14.68 6.26
CA PRO A 470 -23.88 -13.24 6.47
C PRO A 470 -22.81 -12.70 7.43
N GLY A 471 -22.00 -11.75 6.95
CA GLY A 471 -21.02 -11.00 7.75
C GLY A 471 -21.56 -9.66 8.26
N PHE A 472 -22.21 -9.65 9.42
CA PHE A 472 -22.79 -8.43 10.02
C PHE A 472 -21.91 -7.81 11.12
N LEU A 473 -22.06 -6.50 11.33
CA LEU A 473 -21.52 -5.79 12.47
C LEU A 473 -22.34 -6.14 13.73
N PRO A 474 -21.76 -6.85 14.72
CA PRO A 474 -22.53 -7.48 15.80
C PRO A 474 -23.11 -6.49 16.82
N HIS A 475 -22.52 -5.30 16.92
CA HIS A 475 -22.96 -4.24 17.84
C HIS A 475 -24.06 -3.35 17.27
N LEU A 476 -24.28 -3.40 15.95
CA LEU A 476 -25.34 -2.66 15.27
C LEU A 476 -26.64 -3.47 15.24
N THR A 477 -27.78 -2.78 15.14
CA THR A 477 -29.09 -3.43 14.95
C THR A 477 -29.22 -4.00 13.54
N GLY A 478 -30.25 -4.81 13.30
CA GLY A 478 -30.55 -5.34 11.97
C GLY A 478 -30.75 -4.22 10.95
N ARG A 479 -31.56 -3.20 11.29
CA ARG A 479 -31.79 -2.03 10.42
C ARG A 479 -30.50 -1.26 10.14
N GLN A 480 -29.68 -1.03 11.16
CA GLN A 480 -28.41 -0.31 11.01
C GLN A 480 -27.41 -1.05 10.12
N ASN A 481 -27.39 -2.39 10.17
CA ASN A 481 -26.54 -3.17 9.27
C ASN A 481 -26.97 -3.01 7.80
N LEU A 482 -28.27 -3.07 7.52
CA LEU A 482 -28.78 -2.89 6.15
C LEU A 482 -28.56 -1.47 5.62
N ASP A 483 -28.80 -0.45 6.44
CA ASP A 483 -28.54 0.95 6.09
C ASP A 483 -27.03 1.19 5.86
N ALA A 484 -26.16 0.65 6.72
CA ALA A 484 -24.72 0.73 6.53
C ALA A 484 -24.25 0.03 5.24
N TYR A 485 -24.80 -1.16 4.94
CA TYR A 485 -24.51 -1.89 3.71
C TYR A 485 -24.92 -1.08 2.48
N TRP A 486 -26.15 -0.56 2.46
CA TRP A 486 -26.64 0.22 1.32
C TRP A 486 -25.80 1.48 1.08
N ARG A 487 -25.48 2.22 2.15
CA ARG A 487 -24.61 3.41 2.05
C ARG A 487 -23.23 3.10 1.48
N ALA A 488 -22.68 1.93 1.79
CA ALA A 488 -21.37 1.51 1.26
C ALA A 488 -21.40 1.27 -0.26
N THR A 489 -22.56 1.03 -0.86
CA THR A 489 -22.70 0.92 -2.33
C THR A 489 -22.60 2.28 -3.05
N GLY A 490 -22.81 3.39 -2.34
CA GLY A 490 -22.85 4.74 -2.92
C GLY A 490 -24.10 5.05 -3.76
N ARG A 491 -25.09 4.15 -3.78
CA ARG A 491 -26.36 4.30 -4.51
C ARG A 491 -27.36 5.18 -3.75
N ASP A 492 -28.37 5.67 -4.47
CA ASP A 492 -29.41 6.52 -3.89
C ASP A 492 -30.20 5.78 -2.79
N PRO A 493 -30.42 6.37 -1.59
CA PRO A 493 -31.17 5.72 -0.52
C PRO A 493 -32.60 5.32 -0.89
N SER A 494 -33.25 6.02 -1.82
CA SER A 494 -34.62 5.71 -2.26
C SER A 494 -34.71 4.42 -3.09
N GLU A 495 -33.61 4.01 -3.72
CA GLU A 495 -33.51 2.75 -4.45
C GLU A 495 -33.32 1.54 -3.52
N ALA A 496 -33.05 1.74 -2.22
CA ALA A 496 -32.73 0.63 -1.31
C ALA A 496 -33.90 -0.36 -1.16
N HIS A 497 -35.14 0.13 -1.23
CA HIS A 497 -36.35 -0.63 -0.93
C HIS A 497 -36.24 -1.37 0.42
N ILE A 498 -35.69 -0.70 1.43
CA ILE A 498 -35.34 -1.31 2.70
C ILE A 498 -36.55 -1.91 3.43
N ASP A 499 -37.72 -1.27 3.36
CA ASP A 499 -38.92 -1.77 4.02
C ASP A 499 -39.41 -3.08 3.40
N GLU A 500 -39.38 -3.21 2.07
CA GLU A 500 -39.71 -4.47 1.36
C GLU A 500 -38.73 -5.59 1.75
N ALA A 501 -37.42 -5.28 1.82
CA ALA A 501 -36.42 -6.24 2.26
C ALA A 501 -36.64 -6.68 3.73
N LEU A 502 -37.02 -5.75 4.60
CA LEU A 502 -37.29 -6.02 6.01
C LEU A 502 -38.57 -6.84 6.23
N ASP A 503 -39.62 -6.57 5.45
CA ASP A 503 -40.84 -7.37 5.44
C ASP A 503 -40.54 -8.81 5.05
N VAL A 504 -39.66 -9.00 4.06
CA VAL A 504 -39.19 -10.34 3.65
C VAL A 504 -38.36 -11.01 4.75
N ALA A 505 -37.53 -10.29 5.50
CA ALA A 505 -36.81 -10.86 6.65
C ALA A 505 -37.76 -11.44 7.72
N ALA A 506 -38.97 -10.87 7.84
CA ALA A 506 -39.99 -11.24 8.83
C ALA A 506 -39.41 -11.35 10.27
N LEU A 507 -38.60 -10.36 10.65
CA LEU A 507 -37.90 -10.31 11.95
C LEU A 507 -38.63 -9.47 13.02
N GLY A 508 -39.64 -8.68 12.64
CA GLY A 508 -40.43 -7.85 13.56
C GLY A 508 -39.55 -6.98 14.46
N ASP A 509 -39.88 -6.93 15.75
CA ASP A 509 -39.17 -6.14 16.77
C ASP A 509 -37.69 -6.54 16.94
N ALA A 510 -37.29 -7.70 16.42
CA ALA A 510 -35.88 -8.08 16.49
C ALA A 510 -34.97 -7.14 15.70
N LEU A 511 -35.50 -6.46 14.68
CA LEU A 511 -34.79 -5.53 13.81
C LEU A 511 -34.12 -4.37 14.57
N ASP A 512 -34.67 -4.01 15.73
CA ASP A 512 -34.19 -2.91 16.57
C ASP A 512 -33.23 -3.38 17.68
N ARG A 513 -32.90 -4.67 17.71
CA ARG A 513 -31.91 -5.25 18.64
C ARG A 513 -30.56 -5.49 17.95
N PRO A 514 -29.43 -5.39 18.69
CA PRO A 514 -28.10 -5.68 18.15
C PRO A 514 -27.98 -7.10 17.58
N VAL A 515 -27.32 -7.24 16.43
CA VAL A 515 -27.20 -8.54 15.71
C VAL A 515 -26.44 -9.60 16.53
N ARG A 516 -25.61 -9.22 17.51
CA ARG A 516 -24.99 -10.18 18.44
C ARG A 516 -26.00 -11.02 19.22
N THR A 517 -27.24 -10.57 19.39
CA THR A 517 -28.30 -11.32 20.09
C THR A 517 -29.10 -12.22 19.15
N TYR A 518 -28.80 -12.24 17.85
CA TYR A 518 -29.54 -13.01 16.86
C TYR A 518 -29.15 -14.49 16.91
N SER A 519 -30.13 -15.36 16.71
CA SER A 519 -29.84 -16.76 16.38
C SER A 519 -29.21 -16.87 14.98
N GLN A 520 -28.65 -18.03 14.65
CA GLN A 520 -28.13 -18.28 13.30
C GLN A 520 -29.21 -18.04 12.24
N GLY A 521 -30.43 -18.55 12.43
CA GLY A 521 -31.51 -18.36 11.47
C GLY A 521 -32.03 -16.92 11.37
N MET A 522 -31.94 -16.13 12.44
CA MET A 522 -32.23 -14.69 12.35
C MET A 522 -31.15 -13.95 11.54
N ARG A 523 -29.87 -14.29 11.72
CA ARG A 523 -28.79 -13.73 10.88
C ARG A 523 -28.98 -14.13 9.43
N GLN A 524 -29.34 -15.38 9.17
CA GLN A 524 -29.57 -15.87 7.82
C GLN A 524 -30.68 -15.11 7.10
N ARG A 525 -31.84 -14.92 7.76
CA ARG A 525 -32.96 -14.13 7.22
C ARG A 525 -32.57 -12.67 6.97
N LEU A 526 -31.81 -12.06 7.89
CA LEU A 526 -31.28 -10.71 7.66
C LEU A 526 -30.31 -10.68 6.46
N GLY A 527 -29.51 -11.72 6.25
CA GLY A 527 -28.61 -11.87 5.10
C GLY A 527 -29.36 -11.94 3.77
N ILE A 528 -30.48 -12.65 3.74
CA ILE A 528 -31.34 -12.73 2.56
C ILE A 528 -31.99 -11.37 2.27
N ALA A 529 -32.47 -10.68 3.30
CA ALA A 529 -32.97 -9.32 3.15
C ALA A 529 -31.90 -8.35 2.63
N GLN A 530 -30.66 -8.44 3.14
CA GLN A 530 -29.54 -7.66 2.61
C GLN A 530 -29.31 -7.93 1.12
N ALA A 531 -29.37 -9.20 0.70
CA ALA A 531 -29.23 -9.58 -0.70
C ALA A 531 -30.41 -9.10 -1.58
N MET A 532 -31.56 -8.79 -1.00
CA MET A 532 -32.74 -8.29 -1.72
C MET A 532 -32.83 -6.76 -1.83
N LEU A 533 -31.96 -6.02 -1.13
CA LEU A 533 -31.88 -4.57 -1.24
C LEU A 533 -31.66 -4.15 -2.69
N GLY A 534 -32.34 -3.09 -3.14
CA GLY A 534 -32.25 -2.64 -4.54
C GLY A 534 -33.10 -3.44 -5.52
N ARG A 535 -33.86 -4.45 -5.04
CA ARG A 535 -34.73 -5.33 -5.85
C ARG A 535 -34.03 -5.95 -7.07
N PRO A 536 -32.88 -6.61 -6.87
CA PRO A 536 -32.07 -7.14 -7.97
C PRO A 536 -32.85 -8.11 -8.86
N GLU A 537 -32.48 -8.16 -10.13
CA GLU A 537 -33.09 -9.08 -11.10
C GLU A 537 -32.59 -10.51 -10.94
N VAL A 538 -31.38 -10.69 -10.40
CA VAL A 538 -30.80 -11.99 -10.10
C VAL A 538 -30.42 -12.05 -8.62
N LEU A 539 -30.96 -13.03 -7.92
CA LEU A 539 -30.65 -13.30 -6.51
C LEU A 539 -29.88 -14.61 -6.39
N LEU A 540 -28.66 -14.57 -5.85
CA LEU A 540 -27.75 -15.71 -5.70
C LEU A 540 -27.57 -16.07 -4.22
N LEU A 541 -28.02 -17.24 -3.80
CA LEU A 541 -27.98 -17.66 -2.39
C LEU A 541 -27.21 -18.98 -2.24
N ASP A 542 -26.11 -18.96 -1.50
CA ASP A 542 -25.30 -20.15 -1.22
C ASP A 542 -25.77 -20.81 0.09
N GLU A 543 -26.32 -22.02 -0.01
CA GLU A 543 -26.86 -22.83 1.09
C GLU A 543 -27.79 -22.01 2.03
N PRO A 544 -28.84 -21.35 1.50
CA PRO A 544 -29.62 -20.36 2.26
C PRO A 544 -30.32 -20.93 3.49
N THR A 545 -30.60 -22.23 3.50
CA THR A 545 -31.31 -22.94 4.57
C THR A 545 -30.41 -23.60 5.59
N ASN A 546 -29.09 -23.49 5.43
CA ASN A 546 -28.14 -24.11 6.34
C ASN A 546 -28.25 -23.55 7.77
N GLY A 547 -28.50 -24.44 8.73
CA GLY A 547 -28.69 -24.11 10.15
C GLY A 547 -30.02 -23.42 10.48
N LEU A 548 -31.02 -23.57 9.61
CA LEU A 548 -32.42 -23.30 9.91
C LEU A 548 -33.12 -24.57 10.43
N ASP A 549 -34.12 -24.39 11.28
CA ASP A 549 -35.04 -25.48 11.65
C ASP A 549 -36.08 -25.72 10.53
N PRO A 550 -36.77 -26.89 10.50
CA PRO A 550 -37.72 -27.20 9.44
C PRO A 550 -38.85 -26.14 9.25
N PRO A 551 -39.43 -25.55 10.31
CA PRO A 551 -40.40 -24.46 10.15
C PRO A 551 -39.81 -23.22 9.46
N GLN A 552 -38.58 -22.82 9.78
CA GLN A 552 -37.93 -21.67 9.13
C GLN A 552 -37.61 -21.96 7.65
N ILE A 553 -37.19 -23.20 7.32
CA ILE A 553 -37.00 -23.64 5.93
C ILE A 553 -38.32 -23.54 5.15
N ALA A 554 -39.41 -24.06 5.73
CA ALA A 554 -40.73 -24.03 5.10
C ALA A 554 -41.25 -22.59 4.91
N ALA A 555 -40.97 -21.68 5.85
CA ALA A 555 -41.34 -20.27 5.74
C ALA A 555 -40.53 -19.51 4.68
N MET A 556 -39.32 -19.95 4.35
CA MET A 556 -38.46 -19.30 3.37
C MET A 556 -38.82 -19.62 1.92
N ARG A 557 -39.34 -20.83 1.68
CA ARG A 557 -39.76 -21.27 0.35
C ARG A 557 -40.74 -20.30 -0.35
N PRO A 558 -41.88 -19.90 0.25
CA PRO A 558 -42.80 -18.99 -0.42
C PRO A 558 -42.15 -17.64 -0.73
N ILE A 559 -41.24 -17.14 0.12
CA ILE A 559 -40.49 -15.91 -0.13
C ILE A 559 -39.69 -15.99 -1.44
N LEU A 560 -38.92 -17.08 -1.62
CA LEU A 560 -38.09 -17.24 -2.83
C LEU A 560 -38.94 -17.44 -4.09
N LEU A 561 -40.04 -18.20 -3.97
CA LEU A 561 -40.99 -18.41 -5.07
C LEU A 561 -41.71 -17.11 -5.46
N ASP A 562 -42.19 -16.35 -4.48
CA ASP A 562 -42.88 -15.07 -4.72
C ASP A 562 -41.94 -14.03 -5.28
N TYR A 563 -40.67 -14.02 -4.84
CA TYR A 563 -39.65 -13.19 -5.46
C TYR A 563 -39.47 -13.53 -6.95
N ALA A 564 -39.36 -14.81 -7.30
CA ALA A 564 -39.23 -15.23 -8.69
C ALA A 564 -40.50 -14.94 -9.53
N ARG A 565 -41.70 -15.08 -8.96
CA ARG A 565 -42.98 -14.78 -9.63
C ARG A 565 -43.11 -13.35 -10.14
N THR A 566 -42.31 -12.42 -9.60
CA THR A 566 -42.24 -11.04 -10.10
C THR A 566 -41.42 -10.87 -11.39
N GLY A 567 -40.97 -11.98 -12.00
CA GLY A 567 -40.11 -11.98 -13.20
C GLY A 567 -38.62 -11.99 -12.88
N ARG A 568 -38.24 -11.99 -11.59
CA ARG A 568 -36.85 -12.05 -11.13
C ARG A 568 -36.36 -13.49 -11.11
N THR A 569 -35.04 -13.67 -11.09
CA THR A 569 -34.42 -14.99 -11.13
C THR A 569 -33.72 -15.26 -9.81
N VAL A 570 -33.91 -16.47 -9.27
CA VAL A 570 -33.28 -16.89 -8.02
C VAL A 570 -32.43 -18.12 -8.29
N VAL A 571 -31.16 -18.09 -7.89
CA VAL A 571 -30.28 -19.26 -7.90
C VAL A 571 -29.95 -19.60 -6.46
N VAL A 572 -30.27 -20.82 -6.05
CA VAL A 572 -29.95 -21.35 -4.72
C VAL A 572 -29.00 -22.52 -4.87
N SER A 573 -27.94 -22.57 -4.07
CA SER A 573 -27.17 -23.81 -3.91
C SER A 573 -27.75 -24.60 -2.73
N SER A 574 -27.86 -25.92 -2.88
CA SER A 574 -28.28 -26.79 -1.79
C SER A 574 -27.73 -28.20 -2.01
N HIS A 575 -27.48 -28.91 -0.92
CA HIS A 575 -27.22 -30.35 -0.90
C HIS A 575 -28.46 -31.15 -0.46
N LEU A 576 -29.55 -30.49 -0.07
CA LEU A 576 -30.80 -31.09 0.40
C LEU A 576 -31.79 -31.20 -0.75
N LEU A 577 -31.83 -32.39 -1.36
CA LEU A 577 -32.67 -32.70 -2.53
C LEU A 577 -34.17 -32.42 -2.30
N SER A 578 -34.68 -32.78 -1.12
CA SER A 578 -36.09 -32.59 -0.75
C SER A 578 -36.51 -31.12 -0.67
N GLU A 579 -35.59 -30.23 -0.32
CA GLU A 579 -35.84 -28.80 -0.30
C GLU A 579 -35.90 -28.22 -1.71
N VAL A 580 -34.98 -28.66 -2.55
CA VAL A 580 -34.87 -28.23 -3.94
C VAL A 580 -36.09 -28.70 -4.74
N GLU A 581 -36.54 -29.94 -4.58
CA GLU A 581 -37.78 -30.44 -5.18
C GLU A 581 -39.00 -29.56 -4.88
N GLN A 582 -39.08 -29.01 -3.66
CA GLN A 582 -40.24 -28.23 -3.22
C GLN A 582 -40.14 -26.74 -3.56
N THR A 583 -38.93 -26.23 -3.80
CA THR A 583 -38.66 -24.79 -3.90
C THR A 583 -38.20 -24.37 -5.29
N CYS A 584 -37.52 -25.24 -6.03
CA CYS A 584 -36.93 -24.90 -7.32
C CYS A 584 -37.81 -25.36 -8.48
N THR A 585 -37.87 -24.53 -9.52
CA THR A 585 -38.50 -24.84 -10.80
C THR A 585 -37.57 -25.63 -11.71
N HIS A 586 -36.27 -25.33 -11.62
CA HIS A 586 -35.21 -25.88 -12.45
C HIS A 586 -34.03 -26.25 -11.57
N VAL A 587 -33.21 -27.17 -12.05
CA VAL A 587 -32.06 -27.68 -11.30
C VAL A 587 -30.87 -27.88 -12.21
N VAL A 588 -29.69 -27.67 -11.63
CA VAL A 588 -28.39 -27.94 -12.25
C VAL A 588 -27.65 -28.87 -11.29
N VAL A 589 -27.50 -30.13 -11.69
CA VAL A 589 -26.81 -31.14 -10.89
C VAL A 589 -25.33 -31.13 -11.24
N MET A 590 -24.50 -30.81 -10.25
CA MET A 590 -23.05 -30.78 -10.33
C MET A 590 -22.42 -31.98 -9.63
N HIS A 591 -21.37 -32.53 -10.24
CA HIS A 591 -20.50 -33.52 -9.63
C HIS A 591 -19.07 -33.30 -10.09
N ARG A 592 -18.10 -33.35 -9.15
CA ARG A 592 -16.66 -33.19 -9.44
C ARG A 592 -16.33 -31.98 -10.35
N GLY A 593 -17.01 -30.85 -10.13
CA GLY A 593 -16.79 -29.62 -10.88
C GLY A 593 -17.44 -29.58 -12.27
N ARG A 594 -18.25 -30.57 -12.66
CA ARG A 594 -18.93 -30.64 -13.97
C ARG A 594 -20.45 -30.62 -13.79
N VAL A 595 -21.17 -30.08 -14.78
CA VAL A 595 -22.64 -30.25 -14.87
C VAL A 595 -22.92 -31.63 -15.41
N VAL A 596 -23.71 -32.42 -14.67
CA VAL A 596 -24.10 -33.77 -15.10
C VAL A 596 -25.47 -33.77 -15.76
N THR A 597 -26.41 -33.00 -15.22
CA THR A 597 -27.72 -32.77 -15.86
C THR A 597 -28.26 -31.40 -15.45
N ALA A 598 -29.06 -30.79 -16.32
CA ALA A 598 -29.76 -29.55 -16.05
C ALA A 598 -31.13 -29.57 -16.75
N GLY A 599 -32.17 -29.05 -16.09
CA GLY A 599 -33.53 -29.04 -16.63
C GLY A 599 -34.58 -28.64 -15.60
N SER A 600 -35.86 -28.70 -15.99
CA SER A 600 -36.95 -28.47 -15.03
C SER A 600 -37.03 -29.64 -14.04
N VAL A 601 -37.40 -29.33 -12.79
CA VAL A 601 -37.61 -30.38 -11.77
C VAL A 601 -38.71 -31.34 -12.23
N THR A 602 -39.74 -30.82 -12.87
CA THR A 602 -40.84 -31.61 -13.42
C THR A 602 -40.33 -32.60 -14.47
N ASP A 603 -39.51 -32.19 -15.44
CA ASP A 603 -39.01 -33.10 -16.48
C ASP A 603 -38.10 -34.20 -15.89
N LEU A 604 -37.25 -33.83 -14.94
CA LEU A 604 -36.31 -34.77 -14.31
C LEU A 604 -37.00 -35.76 -13.38
N THR A 605 -38.09 -35.35 -12.72
CA THR A 605 -38.90 -36.23 -11.84
C THR A 605 -40.02 -36.97 -12.60
N SER A 606 -40.41 -36.48 -13.77
CA SER A 606 -41.42 -37.12 -14.64
C SER A 606 -40.87 -38.21 -15.53
N GLY A 607 -39.55 -38.45 -15.51
CA GLY A 607 -38.91 -39.56 -16.21
C GLY A 607 -39.55 -40.91 -15.83
N ASP A 608 -40.32 -41.44 -16.78
CA ASP A 608 -40.88 -42.77 -17.01
C ASP A 608 -41.26 -43.66 -15.81
N GLY A 609 -42.58 -43.67 -15.57
CA GLY A 609 -43.37 -44.89 -15.34
C GLY A 609 -43.39 -45.48 -13.94
N THR A 610 -42.55 -45.03 -13.02
CA THR A 610 -42.45 -45.68 -11.70
C THR A 610 -43.54 -45.19 -10.73
N THR A 611 -44.36 -46.13 -10.28
CA THR A 611 -45.40 -45.96 -9.26
C THR A 611 -45.12 -46.89 -8.10
N VAL A 612 -45.14 -46.34 -6.90
CA VAL A 612 -45.05 -47.10 -5.66
C VAL A 612 -46.43 -47.22 -5.05
N VAL A 613 -46.83 -48.44 -4.74
CA VAL A 613 -48.09 -48.76 -4.07
C VAL A 613 -47.76 -49.44 -2.76
N THR A 614 -48.13 -48.83 -1.63
CA THR A 614 -48.04 -49.45 -0.32
C THR A 614 -49.31 -50.24 -0.07
N LEU A 615 -49.14 -51.52 0.25
CA LEU A 615 -50.21 -52.46 0.51
C LEU A 615 -50.56 -52.47 2.00
N GLY A 616 -51.85 -52.42 2.30
CA GLY A 616 -52.40 -52.59 3.63
C GLY A 616 -52.25 -54.03 4.14
N PRO A 617 -52.39 -54.23 5.46
CA PRO A 617 -52.20 -55.53 6.10
C PRO A 617 -53.26 -56.58 5.70
N GLY A 618 -54.33 -56.17 4.99
CA GLY A 618 -55.43 -57.05 4.57
C GLY A 618 -55.14 -57.94 3.36
N CYS A 619 -53.95 -57.87 2.75
CA CYS A 619 -53.60 -58.65 1.57
C CYS A 619 -52.23 -59.35 1.69
N ASP A 620 -52.03 -60.43 0.92
CA ASP A 620 -50.72 -61.07 0.77
C ASP A 620 -49.93 -60.39 -0.36
N PRO A 621 -48.84 -59.65 -0.05
CA PRO A 621 -48.09 -58.91 -1.06
C PRO A 621 -47.51 -59.78 -2.18
N ALA A 622 -47.16 -61.04 -1.89
CA ALA A 622 -46.60 -61.95 -2.89
C ALA A 622 -47.66 -62.41 -3.88
N ALA A 623 -48.87 -62.73 -3.39
CA ALA A 623 -50.01 -63.06 -4.22
C ALA A 623 -50.42 -61.88 -5.12
N VAL A 624 -50.38 -60.65 -4.58
CA VAL A 624 -50.66 -59.43 -5.36
C VAL A 624 -49.59 -59.18 -6.42
N GLU A 625 -48.29 -59.37 -6.12
CA GLU A 625 -47.21 -59.30 -7.11
C GLU A 625 -47.45 -60.24 -8.29
N ASP A 626 -47.73 -61.53 -8.01
CA ASP A 626 -47.93 -62.54 -9.05
C ASP A 626 -49.18 -62.26 -9.89
N ALA A 627 -50.26 -61.81 -9.26
CA ALA A 627 -51.52 -61.45 -9.93
C ALA A 627 -51.37 -60.17 -10.78
N VAL A 628 -50.59 -59.18 -10.35
CA VAL A 628 -50.30 -57.98 -11.16
C VAL A 628 -49.40 -58.33 -12.35
N ARG A 629 -48.37 -59.17 -12.15
CA ARG A 629 -47.45 -59.61 -13.22
C ARG A 629 -48.16 -60.44 -14.29
N SER A 630 -49.16 -61.24 -13.91
CA SER A 630 -49.98 -62.06 -14.82
C SER A 630 -51.25 -61.35 -15.33
N GLY A 631 -51.56 -60.17 -14.81
CA GLY A 631 -52.80 -59.44 -15.05
C GLY A 631 -52.77 -58.46 -16.23
N ARG A 632 -53.74 -57.55 -16.26
CA ARG A 632 -53.98 -56.60 -17.35
C ARG A 632 -52.83 -55.60 -17.62
N LEU A 633 -51.93 -55.41 -16.65
CA LEU A 633 -50.76 -54.55 -16.79
C LEU A 633 -49.54 -55.26 -17.38
N GLY A 634 -49.52 -56.59 -17.45
CA GLY A 634 -48.37 -57.37 -17.91
C GLY A 634 -47.73 -56.86 -19.21
N PRO A 635 -48.48 -56.43 -20.25
CA PRO A 635 -47.91 -55.92 -21.50
C PRO A 635 -47.23 -54.54 -21.39
N SER A 636 -47.66 -53.72 -20.43
CA SER A 636 -47.22 -52.32 -20.27
C SER A 636 -46.26 -52.14 -19.10
N LEU A 637 -45.94 -53.21 -18.38
CA LEU A 637 -45.14 -53.25 -17.17
C LEU A 637 -43.70 -53.65 -17.51
N HIS A 638 -42.76 -52.71 -17.39
CA HIS A 638 -41.33 -52.94 -17.65
C HIS A 638 -40.63 -53.59 -16.46
N GLU A 639 -41.03 -53.20 -15.24
CA GLU A 639 -40.45 -53.74 -14.02
C GLU A 639 -41.47 -53.76 -12.88
N LEU A 640 -41.43 -54.81 -12.06
CA LEU A 640 -42.17 -54.86 -10.80
C LEU A 640 -41.31 -55.52 -9.73
N ARG A 641 -41.15 -54.82 -8.61
CA ARG A 641 -40.41 -55.26 -7.43
C ARG A 641 -41.27 -55.16 -6.18
N LEU A 642 -41.30 -56.23 -5.40
CA LEU A 642 -41.92 -56.27 -4.09
C LEU A 642 -40.86 -56.11 -2.99
N ASP A 643 -41.04 -55.13 -2.12
CA ASP A 643 -40.40 -55.09 -0.81
C ASP A 643 -41.31 -55.77 0.23
N ARG A 644 -40.91 -56.98 0.66
CA ARG A 644 -41.66 -57.80 1.60
C ARG A 644 -41.65 -57.24 3.03
N HIS A 645 -40.64 -56.45 3.42
CA HIS A 645 -40.59 -55.85 4.75
C HIS A 645 -41.44 -54.59 4.82
N ALA A 646 -41.43 -53.79 3.76
CA ALA A 646 -42.17 -52.53 3.70
C ALA A 646 -43.59 -52.68 3.11
N HIS A 647 -44.03 -53.91 2.77
CA HIS A 647 -45.32 -54.18 2.09
C HIS A 647 -45.54 -53.25 0.87
N THR A 648 -44.49 -53.03 0.08
CA THR A 648 -44.50 -51.99 -0.95
C THR A 648 -44.20 -52.59 -2.33
N LEU A 649 -45.08 -52.33 -3.30
CA LEU A 649 -44.89 -52.68 -4.71
C LEU A 649 -44.35 -51.48 -5.48
N THR A 650 -43.21 -51.63 -6.14
CA THR A 650 -42.66 -50.64 -7.08
C THR A 650 -42.89 -51.14 -8.50
N LEU A 651 -43.67 -50.41 -9.30
CA LEU A 651 -44.06 -50.76 -10.66
C LEU A 651 -43.53 -49.71 -11.64
N VAL A 652 -42.74 -50.09 -12.64
CA VAL A 652 -42.33 -49.24 -13.76
C VAL A 652 -43.20 -49.61 -14.96
N SER A 653 -44.02 -48.68 -15.44
CA SER A 653 -44.97 -48.95 -16.52
C SER A 653 -45.27 -47.69 -17.34
N ASP A 654 -45.53 -47.88 -18.64
CA ASP A 654 -46.04 -46.81 -19.51
C ASP A 654 -47.53 -46.52 -19.27
N ALA A 655 -48.21 -47.36 -18.47
CA ALA A 655 -49.62 -47.18 -18.14
C ALA A 655 -49.83 -46.00 -17.18
N PRO A 656 -50.93 -45.25 -17.32
CA PRO A 656 -51.26 -44.18 -16.40
C PRO A 656 -51.47 -44.73 -14.98
N ARG A 657 -51.11 -43.94 -13.95
CA ARG A 657 -51.15 -44.39 -12.54
C ARG A 657 -52.53 -44.90 -12.10
N GLY A 658 -53.61 -44.35 -12.64
CA GLY A 658 -54.97 -44.83 -12.36
C GLY A 658 -55.18 -46.30 -12.78
N GLU A 659 -54.62 -46.71 -13.91
CA GLU A 659 -54.65 -48.11 -14.37
C GLU A 659 -53.75 -49.00 -13.51
N ILE A 660 -52.61 -48.47 -13.07
CA ILE A 660 -51.71 -49.15 -12.13
C ILE A 660 -52.43 -49.49 -10.82
N VAL A 661 -53.07 -48.50 -10.20
CA VAL A 661 -53.82 -48.67 -8.96
C VAL A 661 -55.00 -49.62 -9.17
N ALA A 662 -55.76 -49.46 -10.26
CA ALA A 662 -56.90 -50.33 -10.56
C ALA A 662 -56.50 -51.80 -10.72
N ALA A 663 -55.34 -52.08 -11.33
CA ALA A 663 -54.86 -53.45 -11.47
C ALA A 663 -54.38 -54.04 -10.14
N VAL A 664 -53.70 -53.25 -9.29
CA VAL A 664 -53.28 -53.71 -7.95
C VAL A 664 -54.50 -54.03 -7.09
N VAL A 665 -55.55 -53.19 -7.12
CA VAL A 665 -56.81 -53.46 -6.42
C VAL A 665 -57.53 -54.68 -7.01
N ALA A 666 -57.59 -54.82 -8.33
CA ALA A 666 -58.19 -55.98 -8.99
C ALA A 666 -57.44 -57.30 -8.71
N ALA A 667 -56.14 -57.21 -8.42
CA ALA A 667 -55.29 -58.32 -7.98
C ALA A 667 -55.49 -58.68 -6.49
N GLY A 668 -56.41 -58.02 -5.78
CA GLY A 668 -56.68 -58.25 -4.37
C GLY A 668 -55.76 -57.46 -3.43
N GLY A 669 -55.02 -56.47 -3.95
CA GLY A 669 -54.23 -55.55 -3.15
C GLY A 669 -55.11 -54.57 -2.38
N ASP A 670 -54.99 -54.59 -1.06
CA ASP A 670 -55.50 -53.53 -0.19
C ASP A 670 -54.55 -52.33 -0.33
N VAL A 671 -54.96 -51.24 -0.98
CA VAL A 671 -54.07 -50.11 -1.27
C VAL A 671 -54.19 -49.06 -0.16
N ASP A 672 -53.14 -48.93 0.64
CA ASP A 672 -53.06 -47.95 1.73
C ASP A 672 -52.58 -46.58 1.22
N SER A 673 -51.54 -46.58 0.36
CA SER A 673 -51.08 -45.35 -0.28
C SER A 673 -50.46 -45.58 -1.66
N VAL A 674 -50.46 -44.52 -2.48
CA VAL A 674 -49.90 -44.53 -3.84
C VAL A 674 -49.02 -43.30 -4.00
N ALA A 675 -47.76 -43.48 -4.37
CA ALA A 675 -46.80 -42.42 -4.57
C ALA A 675 -46.08 -42.57 -5.92
N PRO A 676 -45.84 -41.48 -6.67
CA PRO A 676 -44.90 -41.51 -7.79
C PRO A 676 -43.49 -41.74 -7.26
N ARG A 677 -42.73 -42.64 -7.89
CA ARG A 677 -41.34 -42.89 -7.49
C ARG A 677 -40.36 -42.43 -8.56
N ARG A 678 -40.15 -41.12 -8.62
CA ARG A 678 -38.82 -40.54 -8.82
C ARG A 678 -38.74 -39.26 -8.02
N ARG A 679 -38.19 -39.37 -6.81
CA ARG A 679 -37.63 -38.20 -6.13
C ARG A 679 -36.37 -37.79 -6.90
N LEU A 680 -36.06 -36.50 -6.91
CA LEU A 680 -34.81 -35.95 -7.42
C LEU A 680 -33.61 -36.67 -6.80
N GLU A 681 -33.75 -37.18 -5.58
CA GLU A 681 -32.77 -38.04 -4.92
C GLU A 681 -32.39 -39.29 -5.72
N GLU A 682 -33.34 -39.99 -6.33
CA GLU A 682 -33.05 -41.19 -7.10
C GLU A 682 -32.42 -40.87 -8.45
N VAL A 683 -32.83 -39.76 -9.08
CA VAL A 683 -32.18 -39.22 -10.29
C VAL A 683 -30.73 -38.86 -9.98
N PHE A 684 -30.52 -38.17 -8.86
CA PHE A 684 -29.20 -37.77 -8.39
C PHE A 684 -28.30 -38.97 -8.08
N LEU A 685 -28.83 -39.98 -7.36
CA LEU A 685 -28.10 -41.21 -7.05
C LEU A 685 -27.83 -42.06 -8.29
N GLY A 686 -28.76 -42.15 -9.25
CA GLY A 686 -28.54 -42.86 -10.51
C GLY A 686 -27.46 -42.21 -11.36
N VAL A 687 -27.47 -40.88 -11.44
CA VAL A 687 -26.52 -40.08 -12.21
C VAL A 687 -25.11 -40.09 -11.59
N ILE A 688 -25.00 -40.06 -10.26
CA ILE A 688 -23.69 -40.13 -9.55
C ILE A 688 -23.20 -41.58 -9.39
N GLY A 689 -24.12 -42.52 -9.20
CA GLY A 689 -23.85 -43.94 -8.99
C GLY A 689 -23.40 -44.66 -10.26
N GLY A 690 -23.87 -44.26 -11.44
CA GLY A 690 -23.39 -44.75 -12.73
C GLY A 690 -21.92 -44.44 -13.03
N ASP A 691 -21.31 -43.52 -12.27
CA ASP A 691 -19.91 -43.10 -12.37
C ASP A 691 -19.01 -43.72 -11.27
N GLN A 692 -19.51 -44.76 -10.57
CA GLN A 692 -18.72 -45.59 -9.66
C GLN A 692 -18.31 -46.91 -10.32
N PRO A 693 -17.00 -47.27 -10.35
CA PRO A 693 -16.61 -48.65 -10.65
C PRO A 693 -17.16 -49.56 -9.56
N ASP A 694 -17.81 -50.64 -9.99
CA ASP A 694 -18.42 -51.73 -9.23
C ASP A 694 -17.89 -51.86 -7.79
N GLU A 695 -18.74 -51.56 -6.80
CA GLU A 695 -18.43 -51.53 -5.36
C GLU A 695 -17.90 -52.89 -4.85
N ARG A 696 -18.19 -53.97 -5.60
CA ARG A 696 -17.59 -55.31 -5.43
C ARG A 696 -16.06 -55.30 -5.59
N THR A 697 -15.53 -54.59 -6.58
CA THR A 697 -14.07 -54.50 -6.81
C THR A 697 -13.37 -53.76 -5.67
N ARG A 698 -14.02 -52.75 -5.07
CA ARG A 698 -13.47 -51.97 -3.96
C ARG A 698 -13.45 -52.74 -2.63
N MET A 699 -14.50 -53.53 -2.35
CA MET A 699 -14.52 -54.43 -1.18
C MET A 699 -13.51 -55.57 -1.29
N ASP A 700 -13.28 -56.12 -2.49
CA ASP A 700 -12.24 -57.14 -2.69
C ASP A 700 -10.82 -56.56 -2.57
N SER A 701 -10.62 -55.32 -3.01
CA SER A 701 -9.36 -54.57 -2.80
C SER A 701 -9.08 -54.34 -1.32
N LEU A 702 -10.09 -53.95 -0.54
CA LEU A 702 -9.96 -53.74 0.91
C LEU A 702 -9.78 -55.05 1.68
N ARG A 703 -10.32 -56.16 1.19
CA ARG A 703 -10.05 -57.50 1.75
C ARG A 703 -8.62 -57.96 1.46
N GLN A 704 -8.07 -57.67 0.27
CA GLN A 704 -6.66 -57.97 -0.05
C GLN A 704 -5.67 -57.14 0.75
N VAL A 705 -5.98 -55.88 1.06
CA VAL A 705 -5.12 -55.01 1.90
C VAL A 705 -5.15 -55.42 3.36
N ARG A 706 -6.22 -56.06 3.84
CA ARG A 706 -6.33 -56.57 5.22
C ARG A 706 -5.73 -57.97 5.41
N ALA A 707 -5.41 -58.66 4.31
CA ALA A 707 -4.79 -59.98 4.30
C ALA A 707 -3.26 -59.96 4.03
N ARG A 708 -2.70 -58.76 3.78
CA ARG A 708 -1.26 -58.48 3.81
C ARG A 708 -0.94 -57.75 5.10
#